data_AF-A0A5J4V717-F1
#
_entry.id   AF-A0A5J4V717-F1
#
_cell.length_a   1.000
_cell.length_b   1.000
_cell.length_c   1.000
_cell.angle_alpha   90.00
_cell.angle_beta   90.00
_cell.angle_gamma   90.00
#
_symmetry.space_group_name_H-M   'P 1'
#
loop_
_entity.id
_entity.type
_entity.pdbx_description
1 polymer ?
#
loop_
_entity_poly.entity_id
_entity_poly.type
_entity_poly.pdbx_seq_one_letter_code
_entity_poly.pdbx_strand_id
1 'polypeptide(L)'
;MKPDRRILYDMLNETYDKDNAIFGTEYALETELGRPQMIDFDILSLMLPYYNDIVYISQDQSISENTLKCGRIYLPCVTLSYGEGKVLTPEWTYETVPLDSDGNQQINRTFIIFQGIEITSPFETEADNVIIRGAFPDEYLFASQRAILIFTKSGQIICSDLAQWQQQGQFEKRGVNQNFYIHHLVFVLTEDSEIRSIVKIIGSSSHNNFGRNVELQIEDCIIKQESPLYNISCGFLIAEPLITQLFQCKTTKSGITSTIPILESGGVILHSEKSLTRCNFNSTPNDPTLLQNTPFESLWLREKEFGVEGSGLIVAYGRTIPSIKADGIQFIGCDALEEQILVLKGQGEKESLLIQKNTSQTLFVLQNSQLKTSHISSELWGAEVALIRSQGNGMSIIDGLRVIGVKQESAVVYCSVIEVISGELNLIDIHIKYINITQNYNEINSLNKRRNKMKGFIEMKENANVLYIEKFLITNINIENINKEQSVCSIMMNAGHLKLRDSTFLGEAYTSSGGAIRAYPTGPSTIDVEGVLFKGQGDGQGTNGGAVYVDMREFDVQMSFKRCIFIGNKADYGSNIFIRYASLSQMINKNAFFGCASIVENSHKQDISVCYSIGDNDDEIFIDERNLIHSSWNRQKNEGVVRFISNSDGNHTIDSSLKCGQVSKPCNTYQMLIEYIQLEPESVDESTGRVETLIFGEGKISSPFIDFSLTRSDIVNIVGCGDQLTEIYPQQSSFQAMVYGGFNQIIVIEKICIANSPASPLIGFIRTQGAESGLVMQDMRVQGYLETSPYNTMLEPPYLFSIEGFVHLQDVIFEHIYIRTGAILQVVGLRRTADDSRIERLGKTSIGFYRCIFDDITSNESVLISLNEKDLASSSTPSEINMIDSRNVQNSEKTTKFVIEDTIFSDCATSLLLSNKNEKGGLLNLKNKKVRFEILNSEYRNIAVKSRNMLYLAWGQSNELYTNGSIIFDNLYKYGLIFINNLNKEINDSI
;
A
#
# COMPACT_ATOMS: atom_id res chain seq x y z
N MET A 1 64.07 95.00 -24.15
CA MET A 1 64.33 93.53 -24.17
C MET A 1 63.01 92.82 -23.97
N LYS A 2 62.83 91.72 -24.70
CA LYS A 2 61.56 91.04 -25.01
C LYS A 2 60.85 90.43 -23.79
N PRO A 3 59.52 90.27 -23.84
CA PRO A 3 58.70 89.76 -22.74
C PRO A 3 59.02 88.31 -22.41
N ASP A 4 58.95 87.96 -21.13
CA ASP A 4 58.98 86.58 -20.63
C ASP A 4 57.90 85.76 -21.35
N ARG A 5 58.35 84.97 -22.32
CA ARG A 5 57.56 83.96 -23.01
C ARG A 5 57.15 82.92 -21.99
N ARG A 6 55.90 82.97 -21.53
CA ARG A 6 55.26 81.77 -20.95
C ARG A 6 55.07 80.78 -22.09
N ILE A 7 55.62 79.58 -21.93
CA ILE A 7 55.38 78.46 -22.84
C ILE A 7 54.06 77.83 -22.42
N LEU A 8 53.06 77.87 -23.30
CA LEU A 8 51.81 77.14 -23.17
C LEU A 8 51.98 75.83 -23.94
N TYR A 9 51.90 74.69 -23.25
CA TYR A 9 51.86 73.37 -23.88
C TYR A 9 50.40 72.94 -24.03
N ASP A 10 49.99 72.59 -25.25
CA ASP A 10 48.71 71.94 -25.51
C ASP A 10 48.88 70.43 -25.30
N MET A 11 48.52 69.97 -24.09
CA MET A 11 48.70 68.60 -23.61
C MET A 11 47.71 67.59 -24.21
N LEU A 12 46.81 68.02 -25.11
CA LEU A 12 45.78 67.17 -25.72
C LEU A 12 45.98 66.94 -27.22
N ASN A 13 47.08 67.42 -27.79
CA ASN A 13 47.40 67.24 -29.21
C ASN A 13 48.20 65.94 -29.46
N GLU A 14 47.81 65.16 -30.46
CA GLU A 14 48.40 63.85 -30.80
C GLU A 14 49.88 63.93 -31.23
N THR A 15 50.41 65.13 -31.51
CA THR A 15 51.80 65.37 -31.92
C THR A 15 52.73 65.79 -30.77
N TYR A 16 52.49 65.32 -29.54
CA TYR A 16 53.35 65.60 -28.39
C TYR A 16 54.79 65.08 -28.61
N ASP A 17 55.77 65.97 -28.39
CA ASP A 17 57.19 65.67 -28.51
C ASP A 17 57.67 64.82 -27.33
N LYS A 18 57.85 63.52 -27.58
CA LYS A 18 58.31 62.55 -26.56
C LYS A 18 59.75 62.78 -26.10
N ASP A 19 60.56 63.54 -26.83
CA ASP A 19 61.93 63.85 -26.44
C ASP A 19 62.00 64.99 -25.40
N ASN A 20 60.92 65.78 -25.26
CA ASN A 20 60.79 66.88 -24.28
C ASN A 20 59.57 66.71 -23.37
N ALA A 21 59.23 65.47 -23.00
CA ALA A 21 58.06 65.16 -22.20
C ALA A 21 58.13 65.73 -20.76
N ILE A 22 56.99 66.08 -20.16
CA ILE A 22 56.88 66.44 -18.75
C ILE A 22 56.78 65.14 -17.94
N PHE A 23 57.86 64.81 -17.23
CA PHE A 23 57.93 63.64 -16.37
C PHE A 23 57.45 63.95 -14.95
N GLY A 24 56.68 63.03 -14.38
CA GLY A 24 56.19 63.07 -13.00
C GLY A 24 56.83 61.96 -12.18
N THR A 25 56.93 62.19 -10.87
CA THR A 25 57.29 61.16 -9.89
C THR A 25 56.27 61.17 -8.77
N GLU A 26 55.66 60.03 -8.50
CA GLU A 26 54.70 59.86 -7.42
C GLU A 26 55.44 59.74 -6.08
N TYR A 27 55.00 60.50 -5.07
CA TYR A 27 55.58 60.47 -3.71
C TYR A 27 54.73 59.70 -2.69
N ALA A 28 53.48 59.36 -3.03
CA ALA A 28 52.57 58.58 -2.18
C ALA A 28 53.00 57.11 -2.12
N LEU A 29 52.92 56.47 -0.96
CA LEU A 29 53.44 55.11 -0.76
C LEU A 29 52.67 54.08 -1.62
N GLU A 30 53.30 52.96 -1.96
CA GLU A 30 52.68 51.90 -2.78
C GLU A 30 51.34 51.39 -2.21
N THR A 31 51.21 51.38 -0.87
CA THR A 31 49.96 51.07 -0.16
C THR A 31 48.85 52.10 -0.37
N GLU A 32 49.20 53.35 -0.64
CA GLU A 32 48.26 54.43 -0.94
C GLU A 32 47.89 54.50 -2.42
N LEU A 33 48.79 54.02 -3.31
CA LEU A 33 48.58 54.01 -4.76
C LEU A 33 47.93 52.71 -5.25
N GLY A 34 48.01 51.61 -4.51
CA GLY A 34 47.53 50.29 -4.92
C GLY A 34 48.32 49.68 -6.08
N ARG A 35 49.48 50.28 -6.41
CA ARG A 35 50.44 49.83 -7.42
C ARG A 35 51.82 50.43 -7.11
N PRO A 36 52.91 49.87 -7.67
CA PRO A 36 54.24 50.45 -7.52
C PRO A 36 54.29 51.93 -7.92
N GLN A 37 55.03 52.75 -7.17
CA GLN A 37 55.28 54.15 -7.48
C GLN A 37 55.89 54.28 -8.87
N MET A 38 55.30 55.14 -9.71
CA MET A 38 55.91 55.49 -10.98
C MET A 38 56.92 56.63 -10.77
N ILE A 39 58.17 56.40 -11.21
CA ILE A 39 59.29 57.34 -11.12
C ILE A 39 59.68 57.75 -12.53
N ASP A 40 59.80 59.06 -12.77
CA ASP A 40 60.13 59.67 -14.06
C ASP A 40 59.27 59.13 -15.22
N PHE A 41 57.96 59.04 -15.00
CA PHE A 41 57.01 58.60 -16.00
C PHE A 41 56.42 59.78 -16.76
N ASP A 42 56.16 59.62 -18.06
CA ASP A 42 55.49 60.66 -18.85
C ASP A 42 54.09 60.90 -18.29
N ILE A 43 53.79 62.12 -17.83
CA ILE A 43 52.49 62.44 -17.22
C ILE A 43 51.33 62.15 -18.19
N LEU A 44 51.55 62.22 -19.51
CA LEU A 44 50.54 61.87 -20.51
C LEU A 44 50.25 60.37 -20.59
N SER A 45 51.10 59.50 -20.06
CA SER A 45 50.79 58.07 -19.91
C SER A 45 49.61 57.82 -18.94
N LEU A 46 49.34 58.74 -18.00
CA LEU A 46 48.14 58.73 -17.17
C LEU A 46 46.89 59.25 -17.90
N MET A 47 47.06 59.92 -19.05
CA MET A 47 45.97 60.42 -19.89
C MET A 47 45.55 59.46 -21.01
N LEU A 48 46.26 58.33 -21.17
CA LEU A 48 45.92 57.31 -22.15
C LEU A 48 44.55 56.68 -21.83
N PRO A 49 43.75 56.38 -22.87
CA PRO A 49 42.53 55.60 -22.72
C PRO A 49 42.82 54.34 -21.90
N TYR A 50 42.00 54.08 -20.89
CA TYR A 50 42.17 52.89 -20.06
C TYR A 50 41.37 51.75 -20.66
N TYR A 51 42.08 50.72 -21.11
CA TYR A 51 41.48 49.46 -21.52
C TYR A 51 42.05 48.34 -20.65
N ASN A 52 41.17 47.58 -19.99
CA ASN A 52 41.56 46.47 -19.15
C ASN A 52 40.39 45.49 -19.05
N ASP A 53 40.66 44.20 -18.91
CA ASP A 53 39.62 43.21 -18.70
C ASP A 53 39.08 43.19 -17.26
N ILE A 54 39.71 43.95 -16.35
CA ILE A 54 39.17 44.32 -15.04
C ILE A 54 38.74 45.78 -15.07
N VAL A 55 37.43 46.02 -15.06
CA VAL A 55 36.83 47.35 -15.18
C VAL A 55 36.06 47.71 -13.91
N TYR A 56 36.40 48.85 -13.32
CA TYR A 56 35.71 49.39 -12.15
C TYR A 56 34.55 50.31 -12.56
N ILE A 57 33.40 50.16 -11.89
CA ILE A 57 32.16 50.89 -12.19
C ILE A 57 31.52 51.41 -10.89
N SER A 58 30.99 52.63 -10.91
CA SER A 58 30.28 53.26 -9.80
C SER A 58 29.29 54.30 -10.31
N GLN A 59 28.07 54.33 -9.78
CA GLN A 59 27.14 55.44 -10.03
C GLN A 59 27.48 56.73 -9.25
N ASP A 60 28.44 56.67 -8.33
CA ASP A 60 28.85 57.83 -7.53
C ASP A 60 29.66 58.83 -8.36
N GLN A 61 28.97 59.85 -8.87
CA GLN A 61 29.53 60.92 -9.70
C GLN A 61 30.64 61.73 -9.01
N SER A 62 30.83 61.60 -7.69
CA SER A 62 31.97 62.24 -7.00
C SER A 62 33.30 61.56 -7.29
N ILE A 63 33.27 60.29 -7.72
CA ILE A 63 34.46 59.47 -8.01
C ILE A 63 34.45 58.84 -9.41
N SER A 64 33.31 58.83 -10.11
CA SER A 64 33.16 58.23 -11.44
C SER A 64 32.81 59.25 -12.53
N GLU A 65 33.30 59.00 -13.75
CA GLU A 65 33.00 59.81 -14.93
C GLU A 65 33.16 58.97 -16.20
N ASN A 66 32.20 59.01 -17.13
CA ASN A 66 32.27 58.29 -18.41
C ASN A 66 33.22 59.01 -19.38
N THR A 67 34.52 58.91 -19.12
CA THR A 67 35.57 59.48 -19.96
C THR A 67 36.37 58.40 -20.67
N LEU A 68 37.25 58.80 -21.59
CA LEU A 68 38.22 57.88 -22.18
C LEU A 68 39.10 57.16 -21.13
N LYS A 69 39.24 57.74 -19.94
CA LYS A 69 40.16 57.30 -18.87
C LYS A 69 39.49 56.41 -17.81
N CYS A 70 38.17 56.27 -17.83
CA CYS A 70 37.43 55.54 -16.80
C CYS A 70 37.67 54.03 -16.86
N GLY A 71 37.30 53.35 -15.77
CA GLY A 71 37.44 51.91 -15.60
C GLY A 71 38.54 51.54 -14.60
N ARG A 72 39.22 52.54 -14.02
CA ARG A 72 40.25 52.39 -13.00
C ARG A 72 39.65 52.47 -11.60
N ILE A 73 40.38 51.99 -10.62
CA ILE A 73 39.98 52.04 -9.21
C ILE A 73 39.68 53.47 -8.71
N TYR A 74 40.50 54.45 -9.10
CA TYR A 74 40.35 55.87 -8.74
C TYR A 74 39.49 56.68 -9.71
N LEU A 75 39.04 56.08 -10.81
CA LEU A 75 38.13 56.70 -11.77
C LEU A 75 37.25 55.63 -12.41
N PRO A 76 36.25 55.10 -11.67
CA PRO A 76 35.33 54.11 -12.21
C PRO A 76 34.49 54.69 -13.35
N CYS A 77 33.99 53.84 -14.24
CA CYS A 77 32.97 54.26 -15.20
C CYS A 77 31.60 54.40 -14.50
N VAL A 78 30.70 55.22 -15.04
CA VAL A 78 29.40 55.50 -14.42
C VAL A 78 28.42 54.34 -14.65
N THR A 79 28.46 53.72 -15.83
CA THR A 79 27.47 52.73 -16.27
C THR A 79 28.16 51.47 -16.80
N LEU A 80 27.54 50.30 -16.58
CA LEU A 80 28.05 49.01 -17.07
C LEU A 80 28.26 49.00 -18.59
N SER A 81 27.31 49.53 -19.36
CA SER A 81 27.40 49.63 -20.83
C SER A 81 28.57 50.47 -21.33
N TYR A 82 28.97 51.49 -20.58
CA TYR A 82 30.15 52.29 -20.92
C TYR A 82 31.45 51.58 -20.51
N GLY A 83 31.42 50.86 -19.38
CA GLY A 83 32.53 50.02 -18.91
C GLY A 83 32.79 48.82 -19.84
N GLU A 84 31.77 48.27 -20.48
CA GLU A 84 31.90 47.23 -21.51
C GLU A 84 32.77 47.72 -22.68
N GLY A 85 32.65 48.99 -23.06
CA GLY A 85 33.52 49.63 -24.04
C GLY A 85 34.96 49.88 -23.58
N LYS A 86 35.33 49.50 -22.35
CA LYS A 86 36.69 49.64 -21.77
C LYS A 86 37.43 48.32 -21.60
N VAL A 87 36.85 47.20 -22.04
CA VAL A 87 37.54 45.92 -22.03
C VAL A 87 38.70 45.91 -23.05
N LEU A 88 39.81 45.27 -22.70
CA LEU A 88 41.00 45.22 -23.56
C LEU A 88 40.87 44.12 -24.60
N THR A 89 40.38 42.95 -24.17
CA THR A 89 40.24 41.78 -25.02
C THR A 89 38.92 41.85 -25.78
N PRO A 90 38.96 41.93 -27.13
CA PRO A 90 37.74 41.97 -27.95
C PRO A 90 36.98 40.66 -27.80
N GLU A 91 35.65 40.74 -27.87
CA GLU A 91 34.77 39.59 -27.77
C GLU A 91 34.96 38.58 -28.91
N TRP A 92 34.53 37.34 -28.70
CA TRP A 92 34.44 36.39 -29.80
C TRP A 92 33.43 36.90 -30.83
N THR A 93 33.80 36.75 -32.09
CA THR A 93 32.97 37.01 -33.25
C THR A 93 32.88 35.71 -34.06
N TYR A 94 31.95 35.65 -35.02
CA TYR A 94 31.87 34.53 -35.94
C TYR A 94 33.23 34.27 -36.64
N GLU A 95 34.01 35.30 -36.93
CA GLU A 95 35.32 35.19 -37.57
C GLU A 95 36.41 34.71 -36.60
N THR A 96 36.39 35.19 -35.35
CA THR A 96 37.48 34.98 -34.39
C THR A 96 37.30 33.75 -33.49
N VAL A 97 36.08 33.20 -33.37
CA VAL A 97 35.80 32.05 -32.49
C VAL A 97 36.62 30.79 -32.88
N PRO A 98 37.30 30.12 -31.93
CA PRO A 98 38.14 28.96 -32.21
C PRO A 98 37.33 27.73 -32.66
N LEU A 99 37.92 26.93 -33.55
CA LEU A 99 37.27 25.74 -34.14
C LEU A 99 37.43 24.46 -33.30
N ASP A 100 38.45 24.37 -32.45
CA ASP A 100 38.73 23.22 -31.58
C ASP A 100 39.05 23.66 -30.14
N SER A 101 38.56 22.89 -29.16
CA SER A 101 38.59 23.19 -27.71
C SER A 101 39.93 22.93 -27.00
N ASP A 102 40.97 22.51 -27.71
CA ASP A 102 42.27 22.19 -27.10
C ASP A 102 43.26 23.36 -27.25
N GLY A 103 43.32 24.19 -26.19
CA GLY A 103 44.45 25.07 -25.91
C GLY A 103 44.31 26.57 -26.23
N ASN A 104 43.11 27.07 -26.54
CA ASN A 104 42.91 28.47 -26.91
C ASN A 104 42.71 29.41 -25.70
N GLN A 105 43.21 30.64 -25.84
CA GLN A 105 43.12 31.75 -24.88
C GLN A 105 41.64 32.03 -24.53
N GLN A 106 41.27 31.90 -23.25
CA GLN A 106 39.92 32.25 -22.78
C GLN A 106 39.79 33.77 -22.60
N ILE A 107 38.65 34.34 -22.98
CA ILE A 107 38.31 35.74 -22.71
C ILE A 107 37.69 35.82 -21.32
N ASN A 108 38.43 36.42 -20.38
CA ASN A 108 37.98 36.62 -19.01
C ASN A 108 37.70 38.10 -18.78
N ARG A 109 36.51 38.46 -18.30
CA ARG A 109 36.13 39.84 -17.99
C ARG A 109 35.65 39.93 -16.55
N THR A 110 36.10 40.96 -15.84
CA THR A 110 35.73 41.23 -14.45
C THR A 110 35.23 42.67 -14.32
N PHE A 111 33.98 42.82 -13.90
CA PHE A 111 33.35 44.09 -13.59
C PHE A 111 33.23 44.24 -12.07
N ILE A 112 33.96 45.22 -11.52
CA ILE A 112 33.99 45.47 -10.07
C ILE A 112 33.15 46.71 -9.77
N ILE A 113 32.10 46.52 -8.97
CA ILE A 113 31.12 47.56 -8.67
C ILE A 113 31.44 48.20 -7.31
N PHE A 114 31.54 49.54 -7.31
CA PHE A 114 31.66 50.36 -6.10
C PHE A 114 30.33 50.98 -5.73
N GLN A 115 29.97 50.90 -4.45
CA GLN A 115 28.74 51.43 -3.83
C GLN A 115 27.45 50.93 -4.49
N GLY A 116 27.21 51.23 -5.76
CA GLY A 116 26.20 50.63 -6.60
C GLY A 116 26.22 51.14 -8.05
N ILE A 117 25.41 50.52 -8.90
CA ILE A 117 25.15 50.92 -10.29
C ILE A 117 23.67 50.73 -10.65
N GLU A 118 23.24 51.48 -11.65
CA GLU A 118 21.96 51.27 -12.33
C GLU A 118 22.20 50.56 -13.68
N ILE A 119 21.48 49.46 -13.92
CA ILE A 119 21.49 48.73 -15.19
C ILE A 119 20.18 49.04 -15.90
N THR A 120 20.27 49.78 -17.00
CA THR A 120 19.10 50.30 -17.75
C THR A 120 18.85 49.58 -19.07
N SER A 121 19.81 48.78 -19.55
CA SER A 121 19.78 48.04 -20.82
C SER A 121 20.24 46.60 -20.62
N PRO A 122 19.84 45.66 -21.49
CA PRO A 122 20.34 44.30 -21.44
C PRO A 122 21.86 44.23 -21.56
N PHE A 123 22.47 43.37 -20.75
CA PHE A 123 23.89 43.04 -20.77
C PHE A 123 24.05 41.60 -21.25
N GLU A 124 24.64 41.44 -22.43
CA GLU A 124 24.95 40.15 -23.08
C GLU A 124 26.37 40.27 -23.64
N THR A 125 27.17 39.21 -23.56
CA THR A 125 28.57 39.22 -23.97
C THR A 125 28.93 37.87 -24.56
N GLU A 126 29.93 37.83 -25.43
CA GLU A 126 30.51 36.61 -26.02
C GLU A 126 31.83 36.18 -25.34
N ALA A 127 32.14 36.62 -24.12
CA ALA A 127 33.31 36.18 -23.36
C ALA A 127 33.13 34.78 -22.73
N ASP A 128 34.24 34.05 -22.51
CA ASP A 128 34.24 32.71 -21.86
C ASP A 128 33.89 32.78 -20.37
N ASN A 129 34.50 33.72 -19.64
CA ASN A 129 34.28 33.87 -18.20
C ASN A 129 33.97 35.33 -17.86
N VAL A 130 32.83 35.56 -17.20
CA VAL A 130 32.35 36.89 -16.83
C VAL A 130 32.13 36.94 -15.33
N ILE A 131 32.87 37.81 -14.64
CA ILE A 131 32.75 38.04 -13.21
C ILE A 131 32.11 39.41 -12.99
N ILE A 132 31.00 39.46 -12.26
CA ILE A 132 30.40 40.73 -11.79
C ILE A 132 30.37 40.70 -10.28
N ARG A 133 31.09 41.61 -9.63
CA ARG A 133 31.23 41.57 -8.17
C ARG A 133 31.30 42.91 -7.48
N GLY A 134 31.01 42.93 -6.19
CA GLY A 134 31.29 44.09 -5.34
C GLY A 134 32.80 44.25 -5.11
N ALA A 135 33.24 45.48 -4.92
CA ALA A 135 34.61 45.77 -4.48
C ALA A 135 34.83 45.34 -3.03
N PHE A 136 36.03 44.82 -2.74
CA PHE A 136 36.42 44.44 -1.38
C PHE A 136 37.02 45.63 -0.59
N PRO A 137 36.97 45.61 0.75
CA PRO A 137 37.51 46.70 1.58
C PRO A 137 39.02 46.95 1.43
N ASP A 138 39.79 45.94 1.02
CA ASP A 138 41.22 46.03 0.73
C ASP A 138 41.52 46.66 -0.64
N GLU A 139 40.54 46.67 -1.56
CA GLU A 139 40.65 47.33 -2.86
C GLU A 139 40.36 48.84 -2.75
N TYR A 140 39.42 49.24 -1.90
CA TYR A 140 39.09 50.66 -1.69
C TYR A 140 38.59 50.93 -0.27
N LEU A 141 39.18 51.94 0.37
CA LEU A 141 38.98 52.23 1.80
C LEU A 141 37.50 52.51 2.20
N PHE A 142 36.67 52.91 1.24
CA PHE A 142 35.24 53.19 1.44
C PHE A 142 34.32 52.20 0.72
N ALA A 143 34.84 51.06 0.24
CA ALA A 143 34.01 50.01 -0.34
C ALA A 143 33.12 49.38 0.72
N SER A 144 31.81 49.35 0.46
CA SER A 144 30.89 48.49 1.20
C SER A 144 31.16 47.03 0.83
N GLN A 145 31.14 46.11 1.79
CA GLN A 145 31.33 44.66 1.55
C GLN A 145 30.43 44.09 0.43
N ARG A 146 29.32 44.77 0.10
CA ARG A 146 28.47 44.45 -1.06
C ARG A 146 28.03 45.75 -1.75
N ALA A 147 28.15 45.80 -3.07
CA ALA A 147 27.69 46.94 -3.88
C ALA A 147 26.26 46.73 -4.41
N ILE A 148 25.50 47.80 -4.60
CA ILE A 148 24.06 47.76 -4.90
C ILE A 148 23.82 47.78 -6.42
N LEU A 149 23.11 46.81 -6.98
CA LEU A 149 22.66 46.82 -8.37
C LEU A 149 21.17 47.11 -8.42
N ILE A 150 20.81 48.19 -9.12
CA ILE A 150 19.42 48.59 -9.36
C ILE A 150 19.13 48.34 -10.84
N PHE A 151 18.07 47.60 -11.14
CA PHE A 151 17.63 47.35 -12.51
C PHE A 151 16.43 48.25 -12.81
N THR A 152 16.48 48.99 -13.92
CA THR A 152 15.37 49.85 -14.40
C THR A 152 15.15 49.67 -15.90
N LYS A 153 13.98 50.10 -16.42
CA LYS A 153 13.61 50.06 -17.85
C LYS A 153 13.69 48.65 -18.45
N SER A 154 14.64 48.41 -19.36
CA SER A 154 14.92 47.11 -19.99
C SER A 154 16.18 46.43 -19.45
N GLY A 155 16.73 46.92 -18.35
CA GLY A 155 17.96 46.40 -17.77
C GLY A 155 17.84 44.95 -17.34
N GLN A 156 18.68 44.06 -17.89
CA GLN A 156 18.72 42.63 -17.58
C GLN A 156 20.13 42.08 -17.83
N ILE A 157 20.53 41.02 -17.13
CA ILE A 157 21.70 40.20 -17.52
C ILE A 157 21.18 39.05 -18.37
N ILE A 158 21.66 38.91 -19.61
CA ILE A 158 21.23 37.86 -20.54
C ILE A 158 22.33 36.80 -20.65
N CYS A 159 21.95 35.54 -20.41
CA CYS A 159 22.80 34.38 -20.63
C CYS A 159 22.14 33.47 -21.68
N SER A 160 22.81 33.20 -22.80
CA SER A 160 22.20 32.53 -23.95
C SER A 160 23.00 31.30 -24.39
N ASP A 161 22.33 30.17 -24.68
CA ASP A 161 22.97 28.97 -25.26
C ASP A 161 23.35 29.14 -26.74
N LEU A 162 22.91 30.22 -27.37
CA LEU A 162 23.33 30.64 -28.71
C LEU A 162 24.23 31.87 -28.61
N ALA A 163 25.35 31.83 -29.31
CA ALA A 163 26.16 33.02 -29.54
C ALA A 163 25.35 34.07 -30.33
N GLN A 164 25.66 35.36 -30.13
CA GLN A 164 24.99 36.47 -30.81
C GLN A 164 24.94 36.30 -32.34
N TRP A 165 25.99 35.77 -32.96
CA TRP A 165 26.00 35.50 -34.40
C TRP A 165 25.03 34.36 -34.80
N GLN A 166 24.83 33.38 -33.94
CA GLN A 166 23.84 32.30 -34.16
C GLN A 166 22.41 32.85 -34.03
N GLN A 167 22.18 33.82 -33.14
CA GLN A 167 20.90 34.54 -33.04
C GLN A 167 20.59 35.35 -34.31
N GLN A 168 21.62 35.74 -35.06
CA GLN A 168 21.53 36.42 -36.36
C GLN A 168 21.47 35.47 -37.56
N GLY A 169 21.47 34.15 -37.33
CA GLY A 169 21.30 33.12 -38.37
C GLY A 169 22.58 32.42 -38.84
N GLN A 170 23.74 32.68 -38.22
CA GLN A 170 25.02 32.07 -38.59
C GLN A 170 25.32 30.84 -37.71
N PHE A 171 24.83 29.65 -38.10
CA PHE A 171 24.90 28.43 -37.26
C PHE A 171 26.14 27.54 -37.50
N GLU A 172 27.01 27.89 -38.45
CA GLU A 172 28.12 27.04 -38.89
C GLU A 172 29.24 26.89 -37.85
N LYS A 173 29.37 27.86 -36.94
CA LYS A 173 30.33 27.85 -35.83
C LYS A 173 29.60 27.96 -34.49
N ARG A 174 29.98 27.08 -33.57
CA ARG A 174 29.49 27.07 -32.19
C ARG A 174 30.06 28.26 -31.41
N GLY A 175 29.27 28.84 -30.50
CA GLY A 175 29.79 29.74 -29.46
C GLY A 175 30.72 29.03 -28.47
N VAL A 176 31.59 29.80 -27.80
CA VAL A 176 32.37 29.29 -26.66
C VAL A 176 31.46 29.03 -25.46
N ASN A 177 31.82 28.10 -24.59
CA ASN A 177 31.10 27.91 -23.33
C ASN A 177 31.24 29.16 -22.45
N GLN A 178 30.19 29.49 -21.70
CA GLN A 178 30.15 30.68 -20.86
C GLN A 178 29.98 30.33 -19.40
N ASN A 179 30.80 30.95 -18.56
CA ASN A 179 30.70 30.91 -17.12
C ASN A 179 30.45 32.32 -16.59
N PHE A 180 29.28 32.56 -16.01
CA PHE A 180 28.93 33.78 -15.29
C PHE A 180 29.09 33.56 -13.79
N TYR A 181 29.92 34.39 -13.15
CA TYR A 181 30.13 34.38 -11.71
C TYR A 181 29.72 35.74 -11.12
N ILE A 182 28.65 35.74 -10.36
CA ILE A 182 28.11 36.95 -9.73
C ILE A 182 28.27 36.82 -8.21
N HIS A 183 29.02 37.73 -7.57
CA HIS A 183 29.20 37.63 -6.12
C HIS A 183 29.37 38.96 -5.39
N HIS A 184 29.06 38.97 -4.08
CA HIS A 184 29.23 40.15 -3.21
C HIS A 184 28.43 41.39 -3.68
N LEU A 185 27.19 41.20 -4.14
CA LEU A 185 26.32 42.28 -4.60
C LEU A 185 25.00 42.34 -3.83
N VAL A 186 24.30 43.47 -3.92
CA VAL A 186 22.94 43.68 -3.40
C VAL A 186 22.03 44.02 -4.57
N PHE A 187 21.18 43.11 -5.00
CA PHE A 187 20.17 43.34 -6.02
C PHE A 187 18.99 44.12 -5.44
N VAL A 188 18.51 45.14 -6.13
CA VAL A 188 17.28 45.87 -5.77
C VAL A 188 16.22 45.60 -6.84
N LEU A 189 15.13 44.94 -6.42
CA LEU A 189 13.93 44.75 -7.22
C LEU A 189 13.08 46.02 -7.16
N THR A 190 12.98 46.71 -8.29
CA THR A 190 12.20 47.94 -8.46
C THR A 190 10.75 47.62 -8.84
N GLU A 191 9.83 48.58 -8.65
CA GLU A 191 8.43 48.46 -9.07
C GLU A 191 8.23 48.67 -10.59
N ASP A 192 9.30 48.70 -11.38
CA ASP A 192 9.24 49.01 -12.81
C ASP A 192 8.55 47.87 -13.60
N SER A 193 7.40 48.19 -14.21
CA SER A 193 6.58 47.23 -14.97
C SER A 193 7.22 46.73 -16.27
N GLU A 194 8.29 47.37 -16.75
CA GLU A 194 8.98 46.97 -17.98
C GLU A 194 9.98 45.81 -17.75
N ILE A 195 10.47 45.65 -16.52
CA ILE A 195 11.44 44.59 -16.20
C ILE A 195 10.70 43.32 -15.81
N ARG A 196 10.86 42.28 -16.64
CA ARG A 196 10.34 40.95 -16.32
C ARG A 196 11.27 40.15 -15.41
N SER A 197 12.58 40.31 -15.54
CA SER A 197 13.59 39.61 -14.75
C SER A 197 14.90 40.37 -14.59
N ILE A 198 15.62 40.18 -13.49
CA ILE A 198 17.02 40.64 -13.33
C ILE A 198 17.97 39.83 -14.22
N VAL A 199 17.83 38.50 -14.22
CA VAL A 199 18.60 37.60 -15.09
C VAL A 199 17.65 36.88 -16.04
N LYS A 200 17.93 36.96 -17.35
CA LYS A 200 17.22 36.24 -18.40
C LYS A 200 18.12 35.16 -18.98
N ILE A 201 17.64 33.92 -18.99
CA ILE A 201 18.32 32.80 -19.62
C ILE A 201 17.57 32.43 -20.90
N ILE A 202 18.29 32.39 -22.01
CA ILE A 202 17.75 32.06 -23.34
C ILE A 202 18.31 30.71 -23.78
N GLY A 203 17.42 29.80 -24.17
CA GLY A 203 17.79 28.56 -24.83
C GLY A 203 17.13 28.38 -26.19
N SER A 204 17.71 27.48 -26.99
CA SER A 204 17.23 27.13 -28.33
C SER A 204 16.72 25.70 -28.38
N SER A 205 15.46 25.52 -28.79
CA SER A 205 14.82 24.20 -28.92
C SER A 205 15.28 23.39 -30.14
N SER A 206 16.02 23.99 -31.07
CA SER A 206 16.16 23.44 -32.42
C SER A 206 17.46 22.69 -32.70
N HIS A 207 18.51 22.75 -31.84
CA HIS A 207 19.81 22.20 -32.24
C HIS A 207 20.72 21.75 -31.08
N ASN A 208 20.58 20.50 -30.62
CA ASN A 208 21.48 19.86 -29.65
C ASN A 208 22.97 19.84 -30.06
N ASN A 209 23.30 20.11 -31.33
CA ASN A 209 24.67 20.02 -31.86
C ASN A 209 25.38 21.39 -31.99
N PHE A 210 24.68 22.53 -31.84
CA PHE A 210 25.23 23.86 -32.12
C PHE A 210 25.20 24.84 -30.93
N GLY A 211 24.50 24.53 -29.83
CA GLY A 211 24.43 25.39 -28.64
C GLY A 211 25.67 25.28 -27.75
N ARG A 212 26.05 26.37 -27.06
CA ARG A 212 27.13 26.43 -26.05
C ARG A 212 26.63 26.06 -24.66
N ASN A 213 27.53 25.58 -23.79
CA ASN A 213 27.19 25.40 -22.38
C ASN A 213 27.22 26.77 -21.68
N VAL A 214 26.21 27.04 -20.85
CA VAL A 214 26.13 28.24 -20.03
C VAL A 214 26.03 27.81 -18.57
N GLU A 215 26.99 28.22 -17.77
CA GLU A 215 27.00 28.04 -16.32
C GLU A 215 26.84 29.40 -15.65
N LEU A 216 25.86 29.53 -14.75
CA LEU A 216 25.63 30.73 -13.95
C LEU A 216 25.75 30.38 -12.47
N GLN A 217 26.70 31.00 -11.80
CA GLN A 217 26.98 30.87 -10.38
C GLN A 217 26.73 32.22 -9.69
N ILE A 218 25.91 32.22 -8.65
CA ILE A 218 25.57 33.42 -7.86
C ILE A 218 25.89 33.13 -6.39
N GLU A 219 26.89 33.81 -5.81
CA GLU A 219 27.40 33.55 -4.46
C GLU A 219 27.45 34.84 -3.60
N ASP A 220 27.23 34.75 -2.29
CA ASP A 220 27.34 35.88 -1.34
C ASP A 220 26.58 37.19 -1.68
N CYS A 221 25.49 37.09 -2.45
CA CYS A 221 24.63 38.22 -2.83
C CYS A 221 23.42 38.40 -1.91
N ILE A 222 22.90 39.63 -1.80
CA ILE A 222 21.65 39.99 -1.11
C ILE A 222 20.62 40.45 -2.15
N ILE A 223 19.35 40.17 -1.94
CA ILE A 223 18.25 40.78 -2.71
C ILE A 223 17.44 41.69 -1.77
N LYS A 224 17.05 42.86 -2.24
CA LYS A 224 16.20 43.84 -1.56
C LYS A 224 15.02 44.19 -2.48
N GLN A 225 13.87 44.45 -1.88
CA GLN A 225 12.70 44.99 -2.59
C GLN A 225 12.52 46.44 -2.15
N GLU A 226 12.18 47.34 -3.08
CA GLU A 226 11.95 48.77 -2.75
C GLU A 226 10.72 48.98 -1.87
N SER A 227 9.70 48.11 -1.95
CA SER A 227 8.43 48.27 -1.23
C SER A 227 7.83 46.92 -0.79
N PRO A 228 7.45 46.75 0.49
CA PRO A 228 6.92 45.48 1.02
C PRO A 228 5.42 45.22 0.73
N LEU A 229 4.72 46.09 -0.01
CA LEU A 229 3.24 46.14 -0.03
C LEU A 229 2.54 45.82 -1.37
N TYR A 230 3.25 45.42 -2.44
CA TYR A 230 2.64 45.17 -3.76
C TYR A 230 3.10 43.88 -4.45
N ASN A 231 2.24 43.36 -5.35
CA ASN A 231 2.49 42.18 -6.19
C ASN A 231 3.79 42.34 -6.99
N ILE A 232 4.68 41.36 -6.90
CA ILE A 232 5.95 41.30 -7.61
C ILE A 232 5.69 41.21 -9.12
N SER A 233 6.05 42.24 -9.90
CA SER A 233 5.99 42.24 -11.38
C SER A 233 7.28 41.75 -12.04
N CYS A 234 8.41 41.80 -11.32
CA CYS A 234 9.74 41.44 -11.81
C CYS A 234 10.30 40.21 -11.07
N GLY A 235 10.59 39.13 -11.79
CA GLY A 235 11.28 37.96 -11.26
C GLY A 235 12.78 38.19 -11.02
N PHE A 236 13.43 37.39 -10.19
CA PHE A 236 14.89 37.40 -10.12
C PHE A 236 15.50 36.71 -11.35
N LEU A 237 14.91 35.61 -11.80
CA LEU A 237 15.37 34.83 -12.95
C LEU A 237 14.18 34.43 -13.83
N ILE A 238 14.29 34.62 -15.14
CA ILE A 238 13.36 34.07 -16.16
C ILE A 238 14.14 33.23 -17.15
N ALA A 239 13.58 32.08 -17.55
CA ALA A 239 14.15 31.23 -18.60
C ALA A 239 13.17 31.05 -19.76
N GLU A 240 13.61 31.33 -20.98
CA GLU A 240 12.83 31.17 -22.21
C GLU A 240 13.58 30.20 -23.16
N PRO A 241 12.88 29.29 -23.84
CA PRO A 241 12.90 27.83 -23.60
C PRO A 241 14.30 27.16 -23.57
N LEU A 242 14.69 26.55 -22.45
CA LEU A 242 16.10 26.14 -22.21
C LEU A 242 16.49 24.74 -22.74
N ILE A 243 17.66 24.64 -23.42
CA ILE A 243 18.51 23.43 -23.43
C ILE A 243 19.92 23.81 -22.91
N THR A 244 20.18 23.61 -21.61
CA THR A 244 21.57 23.54 -21.09
C THR A 244 21.67 22.46 -20.01
N GLN A 245 22.85 21.82 -19.94
CA GLN A 245 23.06 20.57 -19.21
C GLN A 245 23.29 20.72 -17.69
N LEU A 246 23.51 21.93 -17.13
CA LEU A 246 23.70 22.12 -15.67
C LEU A 246 23.47 23.58 -15.22
N PHE A 247 22.67 23.80 -14.17
CA PHE A 247 22.54 25.08 -13.44
C PHE A 247 22.85 24.84 -11.95
N GLN A 248 23.78 25.60 -11.37
CA GLN A 248 24.23 25.44 -9.98
C GLN A 248 24.18 26.78 -9.24
N CYS A 249 23.23 26.93 -8.32
CA CYS A 249 23.16 28.08 -7.41
C CYS A 249 23.65 27.66 -6.02
N LYS A 250 24.65 28.37 -5.48
CA LYS A 250 25.25 28.12 -4.17
C LYS A 250 25.28 29.41 -3.38
N THR A 251 24.53 29.50 -2.29
CA THR A 251 24.55 30.69 -1.44
C THR A 251 25.09 30.39 -0.05
N THR A 252 25.92 31.29 0.45
CA THR A 252 26.54 31.26 1.76
C THR A 252 26.18 32.55 2.51
N LYS A 253 25.83 32.43 3.79
CA LYS A 253 25.41 33.59 4.61
C LYS A 253 26.63 34.28 5.23
N SER A 254 26.85 35.55 4.91
CA SER A 254 27.67 36.44 5.75
C SER A 254 26.91 37.74 6.06
N GLY A 255 26.66 38.02 7.34
CA GLY A 255 26.06 39.28 7.80
C GLY A 255 24.77 39.13 8.64
N ILE A 256 24.49 40.16 9.45
CA ILE A 256 23.52 40.16 10.58
C ILE A 256 22.42 41.23 10.42
N THR A 257 22.06 41.63 9.20
CA THR A 257 21.10 42.73 9.00
C THR A 257 19.87 42.33 8.20
N SER A 258 18.74 42.96 8.57
CA SER A 258 17.33 42.67 8.27
C SER A 258 16.91 42.88 6.80
N THR A 259 17.72 42.44 5.84
CA THR A 259 17.37 42.45 4.41
C THR A 259 16.49 41.26 4.07
N ILE A 260 15.39 41.47 3.33
CA ILE A 260 14.47 40.42 2.86
C ILE A 260 15.29 39.31 2.19
N PRO A 261 15.48 38.16 2.84
CA PRO A 261 16.32 37.11 2.32
C PRO A 261 15.43 36.17 1.53
N ILE A 262 15.35 36.41 0.23
CA ILE A 262 14.57 35.59 -0.71
C ILE A 262 15.04 34.11 -0.66
N LEU A 263 16.28 33.85 -0.21
CA LEU A 263 16.80 32.50 0.01
C LEU A 263 16.82 32.03 1.48
N GLU A 264 16.57 32.88 2.49
CA GLU A 264 16.24 32.40 3.85
C GLU A 264 14.74 32.09 3.97
N SER A 265 13.94 32.42 2.96
CA SER A 265 12.51 32.11 2.88
C SER A 265 12.19 31.00 1.88
N GLY A 266 13.17 30.22 1.40
CA GLY A 266 12.94 29.07 0.51
C GLY A 266 12.22 29.39 -0.82
N GLY A 267 12.06 30.67 -1.17
CA GLY A 267 11.25 31.11 -2.29
C GLY A 267 12.08 31.39 -3.54
N VAL A 268 12.00 30.49 -4.53
CA VAL A 268 12.41 30.79 -5.91
C VAL A 268 11.15 30.87 -6.77
N ILE A 269 10.91 32.00 -7.44
CA ILE A 269 9.91 32.06 -8.52
C ILE A 269 10.60 31.59 -9.80
N LEU A 270 10.33 30.34 -10.20
CA LEU A 270 10.73 29.81 -11.50
C LEU A 270 9.54 29.90 -12.44
N HIS A 271 9.67 30.72 -13.49
CA HIS A 271 8.78 30.71 -14.66
C HIS A 271 9.50 30.00 -15.80
N SER A 272 9.01 28.83 -16.22
CA SER A 272 9.58 28.03 -17.31
C SER A 272 8.54 27.77 -18.40
N GLU A 273 8.87 28.13 -19.64
CA GLU A 273 7.93 28.02 -20.76
C GLU A 273 8.04 26.71 -21.56
N LYS A 274 9.17 25.96 -21.54
CA LYS A 274 9.33 24.64 -22.23
C LYS A 274 10.40 23.69 -21.63
N SER A 275 10.35 22.44 -22.10
CA SER A 275 10.89 21.16 -21.59
C SER A 275 12.38 21.08 -21.26
N LEU A 276 12.69 20.46 -20.10
CA LEU A 276 13.99 19.90 -19.63
C LEU A 276 14.82 20.71 -18.61
N THR A 277 14.20 21.57 -17.81
CA THR A 277 14.92 22.22 -16.70
C THR A 277 15.26 21.23 -15.57
N ARG A 278 16.55 21.10 -15.22
CA ARG A 278 17.04 20.46 -13.97
C ARG A 278 17.54 21.56 -13.04
N CYS A 279 16.78 21.82 -11.97
CA CYS A 279 17.21 22.75 -10.91
C CYS A 279 17.76 21.95 -9.73
N ASN A 280 18.97 22.27 -9.28
CA ASN A 280 19.59 21.68 -8.10
C ASN A 280 19.84 22.78 -7.07
N PHE A 281 19.11 22.75 -5.95
CA PHE A 281 19.21 23.73 -4.88
C PHE A 281 19.97 23.13 -3.69
N ASN A 282 21.16 23.64 -3.39
CA ASN A 282 21.99 23.20 -2.26
C ASN A 282 22.18 24.35 -1.26
N SER A 283 21.82 24.15 0.00
CA SER A 283 22.22 25.03 1.11
C SER A 283 23.30 24.36 1.95
N THR A 284 24.52 24.90 1.98
CA THR A 284 25.61 24.39 2.85
C THR A 284 25.96 25.43 3.92
N PRO A 285 26.11 25.05 5.20
CA PRO A 285 26.62 25.96 6.22
C PRO A 285 28.07 26.36 5.94
N ASN A 286 28.41 27.59 6.28
CA ASN A 286 29.78 28.09 6.28
C ASN A 286 30.64 27.31 7.30
N ASP A 287 31.81 26.88 6.84
CA ASP A 287 32.98 26.39 7.58
C ASP A 287 33.29 24.86 7.45
N PRO A 288 34.34 24.48 6.69
CA PRO A 288 34.78 23.09 6.53
C PRO A 288 35.27 22.41 7.83
N THR A 289 35.42 23.15 8.93
CA THR A 289 36.04 22.64 10.17
C THR A 289 35.06 22.11 11.21
N LEU A 290 33.74 22.33 11.04
CA LEU A 290 32.70 21.87 11.98
C LEU A 290 32.03 20.53 11.58
N LEU A 291 32.52 19.91 10.51
CA LEU A 291 31.88 18.80 9.79
C LEU A 291 31.93 17.41 10.46
N GLN A 292 32.15 17.29 11.77
CA GLN A 292 32.31 15.96 12.36
C GLN A 292 31.40 15.54 13.50
N ASN A 293 30.58 16.36 14.16
CA ASN A 293 29.80 15.84 15.32
C ASN A 293 28.47 16.54 15.66
N THR A 294 27.84 17.31 14.77
CA THR A 294 26.49 17.84 15.04
C THR A 294 25.45 17.18 14.12
N PRO A 295 24.34 16.64 14.68
CA PRO A 295 23.23 16.12 13.88
C PRO A 295 22.66 17.23 13.01
N PHE A 296 22.31 16.89 11.77
CA PHE A 296 21.57 17.77 10.87
C PHE A 296 20.30 18.28 11.57
N GLU A 297 20.22 19.61 11.73
CA GLU A 297 19.01 20.28 12.20
C GLU A 297 18.33 20.89 10.97
N SER A 298 17.12 20.40 10.68
CA SER A 298 16.36 20.84 9.52
C SER A 298 15.92 22.30 9.67
N LEU A 299 15.94 23.08 8.57
CA LEU A 299 15.67 24.52 8.59
C LEU A 299 14.37 24.89 9.32
N TRP A 300 13.33 24.08 9.16
CA TRP A 300 12.03 24.28 9.82
C TRP A 300 12.09 24.14 11.36
N LEU A 301 12.94 23.24 11.87
CA LEU A 301 13.14 23.01 13.32
C LEU A 301 13.78 24.25 13.94
N ARG A 302 14.75 24.83 13.23
CA ARG A 302 15.40 26.09 13.58
C ARG A 302 14.43 27.29 13.48
N GLU A 303 13.64 27.40 12.42
CA GLU A 303 12.64 28.46 12.23
C GLU A 303 11.53 28.42 13.29
N LYS A 304 11.13 27.22 13.73
CA LYS A 304 10.15 27.01 14.81
C LYS A 304 10.68 27.45 16.19
N GLU A 305 11.98 27.29 16.44
CA GLU A 305 12.63 27.81 17.66
C GLU A 305 12.71 29.34 17.69
N PHE A 306 12.76 29.99 16.52
CA PHE A 306 12.85 31.46 16.41
C PHE A 306 11.51 32.16 16.12
N GLY A 307 10.42 31.42 15.91
CA GLY A 307 9.08 32.00 15.71
C GLY A 307 8.92 32.77 14.40
N VAL A 308 9.65 32.40 13.34
CA VAL A 308 9.64 33.10 12.03
C VAL A 308 8.90 32.25 10.98
N GLU A 309 8.06 32.90 10.16
CA GLU A 309 7.32 32.27 9.06
C GLU A 309 8.22 32.03 7.83
N GLY A 310 8.40 30.77 7.44
CA GLY A 310 9.06 30.40 6.18
C GLY A 310 8.11 30.43 4.97
N SER A 311 8.50 31.11 3.90
CA SER A 311 7.80 31.13 2.60
C SER A 311 8.06 29.82 1.82
N GLY A 312 7.10 29.41 0.99
CA GLY A 312 7.23 28.20 0.17
C GLY A 312 7.86 28.48 -1.21
N LEU A 313 8.25 27.41 -1.91
CA LEU A 313 8.61 27.45 -3.32
C LEU A 313 7.34 27.54 -4.18
N ILE A 314 7.18 28.62 -4.95
CA ILE A 314 6.09 28.76 -5.95
C ILE A 314 6.65 28.46 -7.33
N VAL A 315 6.23 27.33 -7.92
CA VAL A 315 6.58 26.95 -9.30
C VAL A 315 5.38 27.23 -10.19
N ALA A 316 5.46 28.28 -11.00
CA ALA A 316 4.48 28.55 -12.05
C ALA A 316 5.01 27.95 -13.37
N TYR A 317 4.29 26.99 -13.96
CA TYR A 317 4.65 26.39 -15.25
C TYR A 317 3.48 26.48 -16.22
N GLY A 318 3.79 26.76 -17.49
CA GLY A 318 2.76 27.02 -18.50
C GLY A 318 2.13 25.76 -19.10
N ARG A 319 2.95 24.80 -19.59
CA ARG A 319 2.44 23.66 -20.40
C ARG A 319 3.05 22.29 -20.09
N THR A 320 4.24 22.21 -19.49
CA THR A 320 4.92 20.93 -19.15
C THR A 320 5.73 21.05 -17.86
N ILE A 321 5.83 19.94 -17.12
CA ILE A 321 6.32 19.87 -15.72
C ILE A 321 7.87 19.87 -15.64
N PRO A 322 8.50 20.68 -14.76
CA PRO A 322 9.95 20.65 -14.51
C PRO A 322 10.37 19.49 -13.58
N SER A 323 11.61 18.99 -13.72
CA SER A 323 12.20 17.98 -12.80
C SER A 323 12.92 18.69 -11.65
N ILE A 324 12.29 18.70 -10.46
CA ILE A 324 12.83 19.36 -9.27
C ILE A 324 13.47 18.33 -8.35
N LYS A 325 14.76 18.51 -8.02
CA LYS A 325 15.44 17.78 -6.94
C LYS A 325 15.69 18.79 -5.82
N ALA A 326 15.08 18.57 -4.66
CA ALA A 326 15.14 19.51 -3.55
C ALA A 326 15.22 18.76 -2.22
N ASP A 327 16.08 19.25 -1.32
CA ASP A 327 16.18 18.80 0.07
C ASP A 327 15.49 19.85 0.96
N GLY A 328 14.51 19.42 1.79
CA GLY A 328 13.90 20.25 2.82
C GLY A 328 12.82 21.27 2.40
N ILE A 329 12.10 21.08 1.28
CA ILE A 329 11.10 22.04 0.77
C ILE A 329 9.64 21.63 1.05
N GLN A 330 8.79 22.62 1.34
CA GLN A 330 7.34 22.52 1.46
C GLN A 330 6.63 22.98 0.17
N PHE A 331 5.70 22.17 -0.36
CA PHE A 331 4.85 22.52 -1.51
C PHE A 331 3.49 23.05 -1.02
N ILE A 332 2.98 24.14 -1.60
CA ILE A 332 1.65 24.70 -1.32
C ILE A 332 0.92 24.93 -2.66
N GLY A 333 -0.22 24.26 -2.84
CA GLY A 333 -1.15 24.48 -3.96
C GLY A 333 -0.65 23.99 -5.32
N CYS A 334 -0.87 22.72 -5.64
CA CYS A 334 -0.64 22.19 -6.98
C CYS A 334 -1.98 21.75 -7.60
N ASP A 335 -2.46 22.54 -8.57
CA ASP A 335 -3.59 22.15 -9.42
C ASP A 335 -3.05 21.26 -10.55
N ALA A 336 -3.46 19.98 -10.57
CA ALA A 336 -3.16 19.07 -11.67
C ALA A 336 -4.31 19.09 -12.69
N LEU A 337 -4.03 19.55 -13.92
CA LEU A 337 -4.96 19.49 -15.04
C LEU A 337 -4.77 18.18 -15.85
N GLU A 338 -5.80 17.81 -16.62
CA GLU A 338 -6.04 16.51 -17.27
C GLU A 338 -4.82 15.81 -17.91
N GLU A 339 -4.75 14.48 -17.72
CA GLU A 339 -3.78 13.53 -18.32
C GLU A 339 -2.31 13.64 -17.86
N GLN A 340 -2.03 14.25 -16.70
CA GLN A 340 -0.66 14.50 -16.24
C GLN A 340 -0.26 13.64 -15.02
N ILE A 341 1.02 13.26 -14.95
CA ILE A 341 1.62 12.50 -13.83
C ILE A 341 2.54 13.42 -13.03
N LEU A 342 2.25 13.63 -11.75
CA LEU A 342 3.14 14.27 -10.78
C LEU A 342 3.90 13.19 -10.01
N VAL A 343 5.24 13.27 -9.96
CA VAL A 343 6.09 12.34 -9.21
C VAL A 343 6.84 13.08 -8.12
N LEU A 344 6.60 12.72 -6.86
CA LEU A 344 7.28 13.25 -5.68
C LEU A 344 8.18 12.18 -5.05
N LYS A 345 9.47 12.46 -4.93
CA LYS A 345 10.43 11.53 -4.32
C LYS A 345 11.14 12.21 -3.15
N GLY A 346 11.03 11.63 -1.96
CA GLY A 346 11.78 12.05 -0.77
C GLY A 346 13.00 11.16 -0.51
N GLN A 347 13.68 11.41 0.61
CA GLN A 347 14.83 10.63 1.10
C GLN A 347 14.42 9.55 2.11
N GLY A 348 13.22 9.65 2.68
CA GLY A 348 12.67 8.69 3.62
C GLY A 348 11.34 9.15 4.19
N GLU A 349 10.45 8.21 4.52
CA GLU A 349 9.10 8.50 5.05
C GLU A 349 9.10 9.35 6.33
N LYS A 350 10.22 9.40 7.07
CA LYS A 350 10.40 10.21 8.29
C LYS A 350 11.23 11.48 8.06
N GLU A 351 11.89 11.58 6.91
CA GLU A 351 12.84 12.65 6.59
C GLU A 351 12.23 13.66 5.61
N SER A 352 11.27 13.23 4.80
CA SER A 352 10.57 14.07 3.82
C SER A 352 9.08 14.11 4.16
N LEU A 353 8.57 15.32 4.41
CA LEU A 353 7.18 15.56 4.83
C LEU A 353 6.47 16.57 3.91
N LEU A 354 5.23 16.27 3.53
CA LEU A 354 4.29 17.18 2.87
C LEU A 354 3.31 17.69 3.92
N ILE A 355 3.41 18.97 4.27
CA ILE A 355 2.61 19.59 5.32
C ILE A 355 1.58 20.54 4.71
N GLN A 356 0.30 20.26 4.96
CA GLN A 356 -0.80 21.16 4.62
C GLN A 356 -0.81 22.35 5.59
N LYS A 357 -0.20 23.47 5.20
CA LYS A 357 -0.08 24.67 6.05
C LYS A 357 -1.43 25.37 6.26
N ASN A 358 -2.23 25.49 5.21
CA ASN A 358 -3.58 26.04 5.28
C ASN A 358 -4.59 24.90 5.35
N THR A 359 -5.13 24.67 6.54
CA THR A 359 -6.06 23.59 6.83
C THR A 359 -7.43 23.77 6.15
N SER A 360 -7.73 24.96 5.65
CA SER A 360 -8.97 25.28 4.93
C SER A 360 -8.89 25.03 3.41
N GLN A 361 -7.71 24.66 2.88
CA GLN A 361 -7.51 24.43 1.44
C GLN A 361 -7.02 23.00 1.17
N THR A 362 -7.58 22.35 0.15
CA THR A 362 -7.15 21.01 -0.28
C THR A 362 -5.73 21.06 -0.83
N LEU A 363 -4.87 20.10 -0.43
CA LEU A 363 -3.48 20.07 -0.87
C LEU A 363 -3.35 19.65 -2.33
N PHE A 364 -4.09 18.60 -2.73
CA PHE A 364 -4.11 18.11 -4.11
C PHE A 364 -5.53 17.98 -4.63
N VAL A 365 -5.79 18.59 -5.79
CA VAL A 365 -7.00 18.38 -6.57
C VAL A 365 -6.62 17.63 -7.84
N LEU A 366 -7.15 16.42 -8.00
CA LEU A 366 -6.86 15.53 -9.13
C LEU A 366 -8.04 15.54 -10.10
N GLN A 367 -7.76 15.80 -11.39
CA GLN A 367 -8.76 15.77 -12.46
C GLN A 367 -8.24 14.90 -13.60
N ASN A 368 -8.55 13.60 -13.58
CA ASN A 368 -8.03 12.64 -14.56
C ASN A 368 -6.48 12.64 -14.59
N SER A 369 -5.87 12.74 -13.40
CA SER A 369 -4.42 12.92 -13.23
C SER A 369 -3.82 11.82 -12.34
N GLN A 370 -2.50 11.67 -12.36
CA GLN A 370 -1.80 10.70 -11.53
C GLN A 370 -0.84 11.38 -10.54
N LEU A 371 -0.83 10.92 -9.30
CA LEU A 371 0.12 11.31 -8.25
C LEU A 371 0.92 10.08 -7.83
N LYS A 372 2.24 10.12 -8.01
CA LYS A 372 3.15 9.07 -7.52
C LYS A 372 4.05 9.64 -6.45
N THR A 373 4.08 9.02 -5.29
CA THR A 373 4.96 9.42 -4.19
C THR A 373 5.83 8.26 -3.75
N SER A 374 7.09 8.51 -3.42
CA SER A 374 7.98 7.50 -2.85
C SER A 374 8.90 8.11 -1.82
N HIS A 375 9.14 7.41 -0.71
CA HIS A 375 10.04 7.87 0.36
C HIS A 375 9.70 9.26 0.93
N ILE A 376 8.42 9.63 0.91
CA ILE A 376 7.88 10.88 1.44
C ILE A 376 6.56 10.58 2.14
N SER A 377 6.26 11.32 3.20
CA SER A 377 4.96 11.23 3.89
C SER A 377 4.24 12.56 3.88
N SER A 378 2.92 12.56 3.91
CA SER A 378 2.12 13.75 4.17
C SER A 378 1.67 13.77 5.62
N GLU A 379 1.89 14.91 6.27
CA GLU A 379 1.49 15.14 7.66
C GLU A 379 0.13 15.84 7.69
N LEU A 380 -0.83 15.24 8.39
CA LEU A 380 -2.18 15.77 8.53
C LEU A 380 -2.31 16.50 9.87
N TRP A 381 -2.54 17.81 9.84
CA TRP A 381 -2.67 18.66 11.03
C TRP A 381 -3.81 19.66 10.86
N GLY A 382 -4.81 19.66 11.75
CA GLY A 382 -5.84 20.71 11.79
C GLY A 382 -6.81 20.77 10.59
N ALA A 383 -6.73 19.83 9.65
CA ALA A 383 -7.39 19.91 8.34
C ALA A 383 -8.92 20.07 8.46
N GLU A 384 -9.45 21.16 7.90
CA GLU A 384 -10.89 21.47 7.78
C GLU A 384 -11.49 20.96 6.46
N VAL A 385 -10.65 20.78 5.43
CA VAL A 385 -11.00 20.19 4.14
C VAL A 385 -10.13 18.98 3.83
N ALA A 386 -10.52 18.20 2.83
CA ALA A 386 -9.77 17.00 2.47
C ALA A 386 -8.35 17.31 1.98
N LEU A 387 -7.39 16.46 2.36
CA LEU A 387 -6.00 16.55 1.90
C LEU A 387 -5.95 16.38 0.38
N ILE A 388 -6.67 15.38 -0.13
CA ILE A 388 -6.76 15.10 -1.56
C ILE A 388 -8.22 15.05 -2.00
N ARG A 389 -8.52 15.70 -3.12
CA ARG A 389 -9.83 15.66 -3.76
C ARG A 389 -9.68 15.17 -5.20
N SER A 390 -10.41 14.11 -5.56
CA SER A 390 -10.57 13.69 -6.95
C SER A 390 -11.87 14.28 -7.51
N GLN A 391 -11.77 15.06 -8.58
CA GLN A 391 -12.90 15.69 -9.26
C GLN A 391 -12.64 15.72 -10.77
N GLY A 392 -13.00 14.62 -11.45
CA GLY A 392 -12.86 14.47 -12.89
C GLY A 392 -14.01 13.67 -13.50
N ASN A 393 -13.95 13.46 -14.81
CA ASN A 393 -14.89 12.60 -15.54
C ASN A 393 -14.30 11.21 -15.86
N GLY A 394 -12.99 11.04 -15.68
CA GLY A 394 -12.23 9.81 -15.88
C GLY A 394 -11.48 9.40 -14.62
N MET A 395 -10.50 8.50 -14.80
CA MET A 395 -9.73 7.90 -13.71
C MET A 395 -8.55 8.77 -13.28
N SER A 396 -8.51 9.13 -12.00
CA SER A 396 -7.30 9.62 -11.33
C SER A 396 -6.59 8.47 -10.62
N ILE A 397 -5.26 8.55 -10.48
CA ILE A 397 -4.45 7.49 -9.84
C ILE A 397 -3.58 8.12 -8.75
N ILE A 398 -3.48 7.47 -7.59
CA ILE A 398 -2.52 7.80 -6.54
C ILE A 398 -1.73 6.52 -6.22
N ASP A 399 -0.41 6.62 -6.22
CA ASP A 399 0.52 5.50 -6.05
C ASP A 399 1.57 5.86 -4.98
N GLY A 400 1.65 5.08 -3.90
CA GLY A 400 2.70 5.17 -2.90
C GLY A 400 2.51 6.24 -1.81
N LEU A 401 1.30 6.80 -1.65
CA LEU A 401 1.02 7.83 -0.64
C LEU A 401 1.17 7.28 0.78
N ARG A 402 1.90 8.02 1.62
CA ARG A 402 2.00 7.79 3.06
C ARG A 402 1.38 8.97 3.77
N VAL A 403 0.39 8.76 4.62
CA VAL A 403 -0.24 9.80 5.44
C VAL A 403 -0.01 9.48 6.91
N ILE A 404 0.50 10.44 7.66
CA ILE A 404 0.86 10.29 9.06
C ILE A 404 0.22 11.44 9.85
N GLY A 405 -0.43 11.14 10.97
CA GLY A 405 -0.80 12.18 11.94
C GLY A 405 0.33 12.48 12.94
N VAL A 406 0.22 13.62 13.62
CA VAL A 406 1.26 14.12 14.53
C VAL A 406 1.21 13.36 15.87
N LYS A 407 2.34 12.77 16.29
CA LYS A 407 2.45 11.97 17.52
C LYS A 407 2.41 12.77 18.83
N GLN A 408 2.62 14.09 18.80
CA GLN A 408 2.58 14.93 20.00
C GLN A 408 1.16 15.48 20.20
N GLU A 409 0.69 15.36 21.44
CA GLU A 409 -0.65 15.64 21.98
C GLU A 409 -1.50 16.63 21.17
N SER A 410 -2.74 16.22 20.84
CA SER A 410 -3.86 17.07 20.40
C SER A 410 -3.83 17.71 19.00
N ALA A 411 -3.27 17.06 17.98
CA ALA A 411 -3.56 17.43 16.59
C ALA A 411 -4.93 16.88 16.14
N VAL A 412 -5.92 17.76 16.01
CA VAL A 412 -7.30 17.43 15.65
C VAL A 412 -7.51 17.53 14.15
N VAL A 413 -8.05 16.48 13.52
CA VAL A 413 -8.48 16.51 12.11
C VAL A 413 -10.01 16.56 12.05
N TYR A 414 -10.56 17.46 11.24
CA TYR A 414 -12.00 17.70 11.14
C TYR A 414 -12.64 17.17 9.85
N CYS A 415 -11.86 16.68 8.88
CA CYS A 415 -12.34 16.27 7.55
C CYS A 415 -11.73 14.94 7.06
N SER A 416 -12.25 14.43 5.95
CA SER A 416 -11.73 13.23 5.27
C SER A 416 -10.29 13.46 4.79
N VAL A 417 -9.48 12.40 4.68
CA VAL A 417 -8.16 12.50 4.04
C VAL A 417 -8.32 12.59 2.53
N ILE A 418 -9.20 11.76 1.96
CA ILE A 418 -9.45 11.68 0.52
C ILE A 418 -10.94 11.84 0.26
N GLU A 419 -11.31 12.71 -0.67
CA GLU A 419 -12.66 12.83 -1.20
C GLU A 419 -12.69 12.46 -2.69
N VAL A 420 -13.58 11.56 -3.09
CA VAL A 420 -13.95 11.29 -4.48
C VAL A 420 -15.23 12.04 -4.76
N ILE A 421 -15.14 13.19 -5.41
CA ILE A 421 -16.29 14.04 -5.73
C ILE A 421 -17.00 13.53 -6.97
N SER A 422 -16.24 13.26 -8.03
CA SER A 422 -16.75 12.76 -9.31
C SER A 422 -15.71 11.93 -10.06
N GLY A 423 -16.18 11.06 -10.94
CA GLY A 423 -15.32 10.23 -11.78
C GLY A 423 -14.76 9.03 -11.02
N GLU A 424 -13.58 8.58 -11.41
CA GLU A 424 -12.96 7.37 -10.89
C GLU A 424 -11.65 7.68 -10.16
N LEU A 425 -11.35 6.95 -9.09
CA LEU A 425 -10.08 7.07 -8.35
C LEU A 425 -9.48 5.68 -8.09
N ASN A 426 -8.20 5.54 -8.41
CA ASN A 426 -7.39 4.35 -8.13
C ASN A 426 -6.31 4.70 -7.10
N LEU A 427 -6.33 4.00 -5.96
CA LEU A 427 -5.39 4.14 -4.86
C LEU A 427 -4.51 2.87 -4.78
N ILE A 428 -3.21 3.01 -5.00
CA ILE A 428 -2.24 1.91 -5.02
C ILE A 428 -1.19 2.14 -3.95
N ASP A 429 -0.93 1.13 -3.11
CA ASP A 429 0.10 1.18 -2.08
C ASP A 429 -0.04 2.43 -1.19
N ILE A 430 -1.17 2.58 -0.53
CA ILE A 430 -1.47 3.75 0.31
C ILE A 430 -1.42 3.35 1.78
N HIS A 431 -0.67 4.08 2.61
CA HIS A 431 -0.63 3.86 4.05
C HIS A 431 -1.15 5.08 4.80
N ILE A 432 -2.10 4.89 5.72
CA ILE A 432 -2.63 5.93 6.61
C ILE A 432 -2.42 5.48 8.05
N LYS A 433 -1.68 6.26 8.85
CA LYS A 433 -1.33 5.90 10.22
C LYS A 433 -1.31 7.06 11.20
N TYR A 434 -1.59 6.76 12.47
CA TYR A 434 -1.44 7.70 13.60
C TYR A 434 -2.31 8.97 13.52
N ILE A 435 -3.55 8.88 13.01
CA ILE A 435 -4.44 10.04 12.90
C ILE A 435 -5.38 10.11 14.12
N ASN A 436 -5.46 11.30 14.73
CA ASN A 436 -6.44 11.62 15.77
C ASN A 436 -7.55 12.53 15.17
N ILE A 437 -8.79 12.07 15.21
CA ILE A 437 -9.97 12.86 14.81
C ILE A 437 -10.68 13.38 16.06
N THR A 438 -11.15 14.62 16.02
CA THR A 438 -11.96 15.22 17.09
C THR A 438 -13.03 16.12 16.47
N GLN A 439 -14.22 16.17 17.07
CA GLN A 439 -15.34 16.92 16.49
C GLN A 439 -15.15 18.44 16.59
N ASN A 440 -15.44 19.17 15.51
CA ASN A 440 -15.53 20.64 15.54
C ASN A 440 -16.88 21.06 16.12
N TYR A 441 -16.91 21.52 17.38
CA TYR A 441 -18.14 21.99 18.03
C TYR A 441 -18.74 23.24 17.36
N ASN A 442 -17.96 24.00 16.57
CA ASN A 442 -18.44 25.24 15.93
C ASN A 442 -19.36 25.00 14.71
N GLU A 443 -19.40 23.79 14.12
CA GLU A 443 -20.35 23.47 13.03
C GLU A 443 -21.80 23.29 13.52
N ILE A 444 -22.02 23.18 14.83
CA ILE A 444 -23.35 22.93 15.44
C ILE A 444 -24.32 24.12 15.27
N ASN A 445 -23.80 25.33 14.99
CA ASN A 445 -24.63 26.55 14.94
C ASN A 445 -25.30 26.85 13.59
N SER A 446 -25.15 25.99 12.57
CA SER A 446 -25.90 26.14 11.31
C SER A 446 -27.06 25.15 11.23
N LEU A 447 -28.23 25.69 10.89
CA LEU A 447 -29.58 25.10 10.86
C LEU A 447 -29.79 23.86 9.95
N ASN A 448 -28.89 22.87 9.92
CA ASN A 448 -29.10 21.60 9.23
C ASN A 448 -29.71 20.55 10.16
N LYS A 449 -31.01 20.67 10.41
CA LYS A 449 -31.82 19.57 10.96
C LYS A 449 -31.80 18.39 9.97
N ARG A 450 -31.27 17.24 10.43
CA ARG A 450 -31.34 15.86 9.89
C ARG A 450 -30.23 15.28 9.00
N ARG A 451 -29.27 16.04 8.46
CA ARG A 451 -28.09 15.41 7.82
C ARG A 451 -26.99 15.24 8.86
N ASN A 452 -27.03 14.12 9.60
CA ASN A 452 -25.89 13.63 10.38
C ASN A 452 -24.69 13.52 9.42
N LYS A 453 -23.80 14.51 9.41
CA LYS A 453 -22.56 14.50 8.60
C LYS A 453 -21.64 13.39 9.13
N MET A 454 -21.91 12.14 8.75
CA MET A 454 -20.99 11.03 8.95
C MET A 454 -19.77 11.26 8.06
N LYS A 455 -18.56 11.06 8.59
CA LYS A 455 -17.30 11.31 7.88
C LYS A 455 -16.49 10.03 7.81
N GLY A 456 -15.89 9.75 6.64
CA GLY A 456 -14.92 8.67 6.45
C GLY A 456 -13.50 9.21 6.21
N PHE A 457 -12.44 8.42 6.42
CA PHE A 457 -11.08 8.83 5.96
C PHE A 457 -11.03 8.97 4.44
N ILE A 458 -11.74 8.08 3.75
CA ILE A 458 -12.00 8.17 2.32
C ILE A 458 -13.52 8.30 2.16
N GLU A 459 -13.97 9.31 1.43
CA GLU A 459 -15.38 9.52 1.17
C GLU A 459 -15.69 9.56 -0.32
N MET A 460 -16.58 8.68 -0.77
CA MET A 460 -17.18 8.74 -2.11
C MET A 460 -18.48 9.54 -2.04
N LYS A 461 -18.53 10.67 -2.75
CA LYS A 461 -19.73 11.51 -2.87
C LYS A 461 -20.71 10.92 -3.89
N GLU A 462 -21.90 11.52 -3.97
CA GLU A 462 -23.02 11.06 -4.82
C GLU A 462 -22.66 10.94 -6.32
N ASN A 463 -21.69 11.73 -6.82
CA ASN A 463 -21.27 11.69 -8.23
C ASN A 463 -20.02 10.83 -8.48
N ALA A 464 -19.51 10.11 -7.48
CA ALA A 464 -18.38 9.21 -7.64
C ALA A 464 -18.79 7.94 -8.39
N ASN A 465 -17.99 7.54 -9.39
CA ASN A 465 -18.27 6.36 -10.20
C ASN A 465 -17.56 5.11 -9.65
N VAL A 466 -16.25 5.19 -9.43
CA VAL A 466 -15.43 4.05 -9.00
C VAL A 466 -14.35 4.49 -8.01
N LEU A 467 -14.18 3.73 -6.95
CA LEU A 467 -13.02 3.78 -6.07
C LEU A 467 -12.35 2.41 -6.08
N TYR A 468 -11.19 2.31 -6.72
CA TYR A 468 -10.35 1.13 -6.70
C TYR A 468 -9.21 1.34 -5.69
N ILE A 469 -9.00 0.37 -4.80
CA ILE A 469 -7.98 0.42 -3.77
C ILE A 469 -7.21 -0.90 -3.78
N GLU A 470 -5.89 -0.84 -3.84
CA GLU A 470 -4.98 -1.98 -3.79
C GLU A 470 -3.83 -1.71 -2.82
N LYS A 471 -3.44 -2.72 -2.00
CA LYS A 471 -2.33 -2.62 -1.03
C LYS A 471 -2.50 -1.46 -0.06
N PHE A 472 -3.68 -1.36 0.52
CA PHE A 472 -4.01 -0.29 1.46
C PHE A 472 -3.77 -0.73 2.90
N LEU A 473 -3.17 0.15 3.70
CA LEU A 473 -2.93 -0.09 5.12
C LEU A 473 -3.46 1.08 5.95
N ILE A 474 -4.45 0.81 6.81
CA ILE A 474 -4.88 1.75 7.86
C ILE A 474 -4.49 1.17 9.22
N THR A 475 -3.80 1.97 10.04
CA THR A 475 -3.41 1.57 11.41
C THR A 475 -3.42 2.75 12.39
N ASN A 476 -3.61 2.47 13.68
CA ASN A 476 -3.45 3.45 14.77
C ASN A 476 -4.27 4.73 14.54
N ILE A 477 -5.57 4.56 14.37
CA ILE A 477 -6.51 5.66 14.25
C ILE A 477 -7.21 5.83 15.60
N ASN A 478 -7.25 7.07 16.11
CA ASN A 478 -7.98 7.41 17.32
C ASN A 478 -9.04 8.48 17.00
N ILE A 479 -10.23 8.35 17.58
CA ILE A 479 -11.36 9.25 17.34
C ILE A 479 -11.98 9.61 18.69
N GLU A 480 -11.78 10.86 19.08
CA GLU A 480 -12.17 11.37 20.39
C GLU A 480 -13.36 12.34 20.28
N ASN A 481 -14.22 12.39 21.31
CA ASN A 481 -15.30 13.39 21.45
C ASN A 481 -16.30 13.47 20.28
N ILE A 482 -16.73 12.34 19.72
CA ILE A 482 -17.84 12.32 18.75
C ILE A 482 -19.17 12.07 19.45
N ASN A 483 -20.21 12.81 19.04
CA ASN A 483 -21.58 12.60 19.48
C ASN A 483 -22.03 11.15 19.24
N LYS A 484 -22.78 10.56 20.19
CA LYS A 484 -23.21 9.14 20.14
C LYS A 484 -24.00 8.74 18.88
N GLU A 485 -24.56 9.70 18.15
CA GLU A 485 -25.33 9.48 16.91
C GLU A 485 -24.48 9.55 15.63
N GLN A 486 -23.19 9.92 15.74
CA GLN A 486 -22.27 10.05 14.61
C GLN A 486 -21.27 8.89 14.59
N SER A 487 -21.31 8.10 13.52
CA SER A 487 -20.36 7.02 13.28
C SER A 487 -19.30 7.44 12.26
N VAL A 488 -18.02 7.25 12.57
CA VAL A 488 -16.91 7.41 11.62
C VAL A 488 -16.59 6.05 11.00
N CYS A 489 -15.99 6.03 9.82
CA CYS A 489 -15.51 4.80 9.19
C CYS A 489 -14.25 5.05 8.37
N SER A 490 -13.60 3.99 7.93
CA SER A 490 -12.45 4.15 7.04
C SER A 490 -12.87 4.62 5.64
N ILE A 491 -13.87 3.95 5.07
CA ILE A 491 -14.42 4.26 3.75
C ILE A 491 -15.90 4.52 3.92
N MET A 492 -16.34 5.71 3.53
CA MET A 492 -17.75 6.06 3.41
C MET A 492 -18.13 6.08 1.93
N MET A 493 -19.18 5.35 1.58
CA MET A 493 -19.63 5.19 0.21
C MET A 493 -21.09 5.65 0.05
N ASN A 494 -21.31 6.74 -0.68
CA ASN A 494 -22.67 7.21 -0.98
C ASN A 494 -23.17 6.76 -2.36
N ALA A 495 -22.30 6.43 -3.32
CA ALA A 495 -22.67 5.95 -4.64
C ALA A 495 -21.49 5.26 -5.33
N GLY A 496 -21.77 4.52 -6.42
CA GLY A 496 -20.76 4.01 -7.35
C GLY A 496 -20.26 2.60 -7.00
N HIS A 497 -19.03 2.32 -7.41
CA HIS A 497 -18.41 1.00 -7.30
C HIS A 497 -17.14 1.05 -6.43
N LEU A 498 -17.17 0.38 -5.28
CA LEU A 498 -15.99 0.17 -4.44
C LEU A 498 -15.34 -1.16 -4.80
N LYS A 499 -14.06 -1.13 -5.18
CA LYS A 499 -13.20 -2.30 -5.40
C LYS A 499 -12.01 -2.22 -4.45
N LEU A 500 -11.85 -3.22 -3.59
CA LEU A 500 -10.82 -3.25 -2.55
C LEU A 500 -10.04 -4.56 -2.64
N ARG A 501 -8.73 -4.47 -2.85
CA ARG A 501 -7.83 -5.60 -3.08
C ARG A 501 -6.64 -5.57 -2.12
N ASP A 502 -6.23 -6.72 -1.59
CA ASP A 502 -4.97 -6.95 -0.87
C ASP A 502 -4.69 -5.92 0.24
N SER A 503 -5.73 -5.57 1.00
CA SER A 503 -5.71 -4.45 1.94
C SER A 503 -5.84 -4.90 3.39
N THR A 504 -5.38 -4.07 4.33
CA THR A 504 -5.37 -4.37 5.76
C THR A 504 -5.89 -3.18 6.56
N PHE A 505 -6.91 -3.44 7.38
CA PHE A 505 -7.50 -2.48 8.31
C PHE A 505 -7.21 -2.95 9.73
N LEU A 506 -6.32 -2.25 10.45
CA LEU A 506 -5.98 -2.54 11.85
C LEU A 506 -6.51 -1.44 12.76
N GLY A 507 -7.35 -1.81 13.72
CA GLY A 507 -7.90 -0.91 14.74
C GLY A 507 -7.18 -0.96 16.09
N GLU A 508 -5.94 -1.44 16.15
CA GLU A 508 -5.26 -1.71 17.43
C GLU A 508 -5.10 -0.47 18.34
N ALA A 509 -5.46 -0.69 19.62
CA ALA A 509 -5.13 0.09 20.81
C ALA A 509 -5.19 1.62 20.68
N TYR A 510 -6.37 2.21 20.56
CA TYR A 510 -6.95 3.21 21.49
C TYR A 510 -8.26 3.77 20.90
N THR A 511 -9.37 3.47 21.59
CA THR A 511 -10.58 4.29 21.78
C THR A 511 -11.19 5.00 20.57
N SER A 512 -11.78 4.28 19.62
CA SER A 512 -12.79 4.94 18.79
C SER A 512 -13.78 4.10 18.00
N SER A 513 -15.01 4.62 17.98
CA SER A 513 -16.14 4.15 17.19
C SER A 513 -15.86 4.28 15.69
N GLY A 514 -15.71 3.16 14.99
CA GLY A 514 -15.79 3.17 13.54
C GLY A 514 -15.50 1.83 12.85
N GLY A 515 -16.22 1.57 11.77
CA GLY A 515 -16.03 0.39 10.92
C GLY A 515 -15.10 0.66 9.74
N ALA A 516 -14.69 -0.37 9.01
CA ALA A 516 -13.89 -0.20 7.81
C ALA A 516 -14.70 0.38 6.64
N ILE A 517 -15.90 -0.16 6.37
CA ILE A 517 -16.74 0.26 5.25
C ILE A 517 -18.14 0.62 5.77
N ARG A 518 -18.63 1.80 5.41
CA ARG A 518 -20.05 2.18 5.54
C ARG A 518 -20.58 2.62 4.19
N ALA A 519 -21.72 2.06 3.78
CA ALA A 519 -22.38 2.42 2.54
C ALA A 519 -23.81 2.90 2.78
N TYR A 520 -24.12 4.09 2.25
CA TYR A 520 -25.44 4.72 2.17
C TYR A 520 -25.73 5.05 0.70
N PRO A 521 -26.01 4.03 -0.12
CA PRO A 521 -26.19 4.20 -1.55
C PRO A 521 -27.31 5.18 -1.86
N THR A 522 -27.02 6.15 -2.72
CA THR A 522 -27.95 7.12 -3.32
C THR A 522 -28.27 6.75 -4.79
N GLY A 523 -27.74 5.61 -5.24
CA GLY A 523 -27.92 5.03 -6.56
C GLY A 523 -27.40 3.59 -6.60
N PRO A 524 -27.60 2.86 -7.71
CA PRO A 524 -27.09 1.50 -7.90
C PRO A 524 -25.60 1.42 -7.60
N SER A 525 -25.21 0.47 -6.76
CA SER A 525 -23.88 0.46 -6.16
C SER A 525 -23.32 -0.96 -6.04
N THR A 526 -22.00 -1.09 -6.01
CA THR A 526 -21.34 -2.39 -5.77
C THR A 526 -20.19 -2.28 -4.79
N ILE A 527 -20.01 -3.32 -3.97
CA ILE A 527 -18.87 -3.50 -3.07
C ILE A 527 -18.20 -4.83 -3.42
N ASP A 528 -17.00 -4.78 -3.97
CA ASP A 528 -16.20 -5.94 -4.35
C ASP A 528 -14.87 -5.92 -3.57
N VAL A 529 -14.71 -6.87 -2.65
CA VAL A 529 -13.61 -6.93 -1.69
C VAL A 529 -12.90 -8.26 -1.85
N GLU A 530 -11.58 -8.25 -1.99
CA GLU A 530 -10.79 -9.48 -2.13
C GLU A 530 -9.43 -9.38 -1.45
N GLY A 531 -9.03 -10.41 -0.71
CA GLY A 531 -7.71 -10.47 -0.08
C GLY A 531 -7.54 -9.50 1.10
N VAL A 532 -8.61 -9.22 1.85
CA VAL A 532 -8.63 -8.15 2.87
C VAL A 532 -8.67 -8.70 4.30
N LEU A 533 -7.85 -8.09 5.18
CA LEU A 533 -7.88 -8.32 6.63
C LEU A 533 -8.58 -7.17 7.35
N PHE A 534 -9.63 -7.48 8.10
CA PHE A 534 -10.35 -6.59 9.01
C PHE A 534 -10.10 -6.99 10.47
N LYS A 535 -9.19 -6.27 11.15
CA LYS A 535 -8.76 -6.58 12.51
C LYS A 535 -9.09 -5.44 13.48
N GLY A 536 -9.79 -5.77 14.57
CA GLY A 536 -10.03 -4.86 15.69
C GLY A 536 -10.91 -3.64 15.36
N GLN A 537 -11.83 -3.75 14.41
CA GLN A 537 -12.70 -2.64 13.99
C GLN A 537 -13.92 -2.48 14.92
N GLY A 538 -14.55 -1.29 14.94
CA GLY A 538 -15.90 -1.09 15.47
C GLY A 538 -16.05 -0.87 16.99
N ASP A 539 -15.03 -0.37 17.69
CA ASP A 539 -15.10 -0.16 19.14
C ASP A 539 -15.99 1.06 19.51
N GLY A 540 -17.30 0.86 19.76
CA GLY A 540 -18.19 1.93 20.23
C GLY A 540 -19.69 1.69 19.99
N GLN A 541 -20.55 2.58 20.54
CA GLN A 541 -22.00 2.56 20.34
C GLN A 541 -22.41 3.18 18.99
N GLY A 542 -23.50 2.69 18.38
CA GLY A 542 -24.03 3.16 17.10
C GLY A 542 -23.30 2.59 15.86
N THR A 543 -22.51 1.54 16.05
CA THR A 543 -21.74 0.93 14.97
C THR A 543 -22.59 0.01 14.11
N ASN A 544 -23.53 -0.73 14.70
CA ASN A 544 -24.37 -1.77 14.07
C ASN A 544 -23.59 -2.93 13.42
N GLY A 545 -22.56 -2.66 12.61
CA GLY A 545 -21.60 -3.63 12.05
C GLY A 545 -20.14 -3.21 12.32
N GLY A 546 -19.32 -4.16 12.74
CA GLY A 546 -17.99 -3.90 13.28
C GLY A 546 -16.97 -3.56 12.20
N ALA A 547 -17.00 -4.27 11.07
CA ALA A 547 -16.14 -3.99 9.92
C ALA A 547 -16.94 -3.36 8.76
N VAL A 548 -18.13 -3.86 8.46
CA VAL A 548 -18.93 -3.42 7.31
C VAL A 548 -20.37 -3.12 7.72
N TYR A 549 -20.89 -1.99 7.24
CA TYR A 549 -22.30 -1.62 7.35
C TYR A 549 -22.83 -1.16 5.99
N VAL A 550 -24.01 -1.64 5.59
CA VAL A 550 -24.66 -1.27 4.31
C VAL A 550 -26.14 -1.00 4.53
N ASP A 551 -26.64 0.14 4.06
CA ASP A 551 -28.07 0.49 4.10
C ASP A 551 -28.72 0.34 2.72
N MET A 552 -29.41 -0.77 2.48
CA MET A 552 -30.08 -1.06 1.20
C MET A 552 -31.58 -0.70 1.20
N ARG A 553 -32.04 0.16 2.11
CA ARG A 553 -33.47 0.53 2.17
C ARG A 553 -33.92 1.36 0.98
N GLU A 554 -33.05 2.25 0.48
CA GLU A 554 -33.34 3.09 -0.67
C GLU A 554 -32.83 2.50 -1.98
N PHE A 555 -31.61 1.94 -1.98
CA PHE A 555 -30.97 1.38 -3.17
C PHE A 555 -30.25 0.06 -2.88
N ASP A 556 -30.36 -0.88 -3.81
CA ASP A 556 -29.65 -2.15 -3.72
C ASP A 556 -28.13 -1.97 -3.91
N VAL A 557 -27.35 -2.72 -3.13
CA VAL A 557 -25.90 -2.83 -3.30
C VAL A 557 -25.52 -4.27 -3.59
N GLN A 558 -24.88 -4.52 -4.72
CA GLN A 558 -24.32 -5.84 -4.99
C GLN A 558 -23.02 -6.01 -4.20
N MET A 559 -22.90 -7.13 -3.47
CA MET A 559 -21.76 -7.38 -2.58
C MET A 559 -21.05 -8.67 -2.97
N SER A 560 -19.72 -8.62 -3.01
CA SER A 560 -18.83 -9.76 -3.22
C SER A 560 -17.61 -9.62 -2.31
N PHE A 561 -17.36 -10.63 -1.48
CA PHE A 561 -16.22 -10.72 -0.58
C PHE A 561 -15.48 -12.02 -0.87
N LYS A 562 -14.20 -11.95 -1.20
CA LYS A 562 -13.35 -13.09 -1.54
C LYS A 562 -12.13 -13.12 -0.63
N ARG A 563 -11.76 -14.27 -0.06
CA ARG A 563 -10.56 -14.41 0.79
C ARG A 563 -10.44 -13.25 1.78
N CYS A 564 -11.37 -13.13 2.71
CA CYS A 564 -11.34 -12.07 3.73
C CYS A 564 -11.21 -12.68 5.12
N ILE A 565 -10.46 -12.03 6.00
CA ILE A 565 -10.38 -12.41 7.42
C ILE A 565 -10.99 -11.29 8.25
N PHE A 566 -11.87 -11.66 9.16
CA PHE A 566 -12.44 -10.79 10.17
C PHE A 566 -11.99 -11.27 11.55
N ILE A 567 -11.33 -10.42 12.34
CA ILE A 567 -10.79 -10.82 13.65
C ILE A 567 -10.96 -9.71 14.67
N GLY A 568 -11.53 -10.05 15.83
CA GLY A 568 -11.64 -9.14 16.97
C GLY A 568 -12.47 -7.87 16.72
N ASN A 569 -13.32 -7.85 15.69
CA ASN A 569 -14.20 -6.71 15.42
C ASN A 569 -15.38 -6.70 16.40
N LYS A 570 -15.81 -5.51 16.80
CA LYS A 570 -16.91 -5.30 17.77
C LYS A 570 -18.03 -4.50 17.12
N ALA A 571 -19.28 -4.77 17.54
CA ALA A 571 -20.44 -3.99 17.16
C ALA A 571 -21.53 -4.09 18.24
N ASP A 572 -22.49 -3.18 18.24
CA ASP A 572 -23.63 -3.18 19.17
C ASP A 572 -24.40 -4.50 19.19
N TYR A 573 -24.56 -5.11 18.01
CA TYR A 573 -25.28 -6.36 17.80
C TYR A 573 -24.36 -7.53 17.46
N GLY A 574 -23.05 -7.38 17.76
CA GLY A 574 -22.07 -8.46 17.73
C GLY A 574 -21.55 -8.91 16.36
N SER A 575 -21.87 -8.22 15.26
CA SER A 575 -21.54 -8.65 13.89
C SER A 575 -20.31 -8.00 13.26
N ASN A 576 -19.55 -8.76 12.47
CA ASN A 576 -18.57 -8.20 11.52
C ASN A 576 -19.25 -7.36 10.44
N ILE A 577 -20.44 -7.78 10.00
CA ILE A 577 -21.19 -7.17 8.90
C ILE A 577 -22.64 -6.94 9.31
N PHE A 578 -23.16 -5.74 9.05
CA PHE A 578 -24.56 -5.41 9.26
C PHE A 578 -25.20 -4.85 7.99
N ILE A 579 -26.38 -5.35 7.63
CA ILE A 579 -27.09 -4.90 6.42
C ILE A 579 -28.53 -4.51 6.76
N ARG A 580 -28.98 -3.34 6.31
CA ARG A 580 -30.39 -2.97 6.36
C ARG A 580 -31.04 -3.26 5.03
N TYR A 581 -32.10 -4.04 5.03
CA TYR A 581 -32.89 -4.29 3.82
C TYR A 581 -34.19 -3.50 3.88
N ALA A 582 -34.71 -3.06 2.72
CA ALA A 582 -36.10 -2.64 2.63
C ALA A 582 -37.05 -3.84 2.76
N SER A 583 -36.65 -5.00 2.23
CA SER A 583 -37.46 -6.22 2.15
C SER A 583 -36.60 -7.49 2.10
N LEU A 584 -37.19 -8.64 2.48
CA LEU A 584 -36.52 -9.95 2.45
C LEU A 584 -36.00 -10.36 1.06
N SER A 585 -36.62 -9.87 -0.03
CA SER A 585 -36.18 -10.20 -1.40
C SER A 585 -34.81 -9.61 -1.77
N GLN A 586 -34.32 -8.62 -1.01
CA GLN A 586 -33.00 -8.01 -1.22
C GLN A 586 -31.88 -8.75 -0.47
N MET A 587 -32.20 -9.78 0.33
CA MET A 587 -31.20 -10.49 1.11
C MET A 587 -30.09 -11.02 0.22
N ILE A 588 -28.85 -10.75 0.62
CA ILE A 588 -27.68 -11.18 -0.15
C ILE A 588 -27.62 -12.70 -0.25
N ASN A 589 -27.07 -13.16 -1.37
CA ASN A 589 -26.88 -14.58 -1.65
C ASN A 589 -25.79 -15.17 -0.72
N LYS A 590 -25.89 -16.48 -0.42
CA LYS A 590 -24.79 -17.23 0.23
C LYS A 590 -23.47 -17.08 -0.51
N ASN A 591 -23.53 -16.98 -1.83
CA ASN A 591 -22.40 -16.78 -2.74
C ASN A 591 -21.88 -15.33 -2.74
N ALA A 592 -22.26 -14.47 -1.78
CA ALA A 592 -21.64 -13.16 -1.63
C ALA A 592 -20.29 -13.25 -0.88
N PHE A 593 -20.00 -14.37 -0.20
CA PHE A 593 -18.78 -14.57 0.60
C PHE A 593 -18.07 -15.86 0.19
N PHE A 594 -16.92 -15.72 -0.47
CA PHE A 594 -16.12 -16.81 -0.97
C PHE A 594 -14.80 -16.93 -0.18
N GLY A 595 -14.66 -18.00 0.61
CA GLY A 595 -13.44 -18.23 1.38
C GLY A 595 -13.18 -17.15 2.44
N CYS A 596 -14.22 -16.60 3.05
CA CYS A 596 -14.08 -15.65 4.16
C CYS A 596 -14.12 -16.39 5.51
N ALA A 597 -13.28 -15.96 6.46
CA ALA A 597 -13.23 -16.50 7.82
C ALA A 597 -13.40 -15.41 8.88
N SER A 598 -14.11 -15.77 9.95
CA SER A 598 -14.27 -15.00 11.17
C SER A 598 -13.51 -15.69 12.31
N ILE A 599 -12.70 -14.93 13.03
CA ILE A 599 -11.90 -15.38 14.16
C ILE A 599 -12.44 -14.73 15.44
N VAL A 600 -12.81 -15.57 16.40
CA VAL A 600 -13.46 -15.17 17.65
C VAL A 600 -12.64 -15.68 18.85
N GLU A 601 -12.02 -14.74 19.57
CA GLU A 601 -11.07 -15.05 20.65
C GLU A 601 -11.72 -15.63 21.92
N ASN A 602 -12.85 -15.06 22.40
CA ASN A 602 -13.24 -15.20 23.80
C ASN A 602 -14.68 -15.69 24.11
N SER A 603 -15.69 -15.63 23.20
CA SER A 603 -17.02 -16.20 23.49
C SER A 603 -17.93 -16.46 22.27
N HIS A 604 -18.80 -17.49 22.35
CA HIS A 604 -19.84 -17.79 21.34
C HIS A 604 -20.83 -16.65 21.06
N LYS A 605 -20.98 -15.68 21.98
CA LYS A 605 -21.82 -14.49 21.72
C LYS A 605 -21.26 -13.58 20.62
N GLN A 606 -20.02 -13.82 20.20
CA GLN A 606 -19.31 -13.12 19.13
C GLN A 606 -19.15 -13.97 17.84
N ASP A 607 -19.73 -15.18 17.79
CA ASP A 607 -19.76 -16.01 16.56
C ASP A 607 -20.72 -15.44 15.48
N ILE A 608 -21.52 -14.43 15.86
CA ILE A 608 -22.41 -13.72 14.97
C ILE A 608 -21.54 -12.94 13.98
N SER A 609 -21.44 -13.44 12.74
CA SER A 609 -20.64 -12.77 11.72
C SER A 609 -21.43 -11.75 10.92
N VAL A 610 -22.73 -12.02 10.68
CA VAL A 610 -23.61 -11.17 9.87
C VAL A 610 -24.95 -10.98 10.57
N CYS A 611 -25.35 -9.73 10.73
CA CYS A 611 -26.67 -9.32 11.23
C CYS A 611 -27.40 -8.48 10.18
N TYR A 612 -28.72 -8.42 10.27
CA TYR A 612 -29.53 -7.56 9.42
C TYR A 612 -30.81 -7.07 10.10
N SER A 613 -31.41 -6.04 9.51
CA SER A 613 -32.76 -5.55 9.83
C SER A 613 -33.58 -5.38 8.55
N ILE A 614 -34.90 -5.30 8.69
CA ILE A 614 -35.83 -5.16 7.56
C ILE A 614 -36.75 -3.96 7.79
N GLY A 615 -36.85 -3.10 6.79
CA GLY A 615 -37.66 -1.88 6.84
C GLY A 615 -37.08 -0.83 7.79
N ASP A 616 -37.96 0.00 8.36
CA ASP A 616 -37.58 1.12 9.21
C ASP A 616 -37.59 0.79 10.71
N ASN A 617 -37.80 -0.49 11.08
CA ASN A 617 -37.79 -0.90 12.48
C ASN A 617 -36.36 -1.20 12.94
N ASP A 618 -35.70 -0.16 13.48
CA ASP A 618 -34.32 -0.25 14.01
C ASP A 618 -34.20 -1.10 15.29
N ASP A 619 -35.32 -1.51 15.90
CA ASP A 619 -35.33 -2.34 17.10
C ASP A 619 -35.42 -3.86 16.78
N GLU A 620 -35.73 -4.23 15.53
CA GLU A 620 -35.83 -5.62 15.08
C GLU A 620 -34.60 -6.06 14.31
N ILE A 621 -33.72 -6.80 14.99
CA ILE A 621 -32.43 -7.23 14.47
C ILE A 621 -32.35 -8.75 14.46
N PHE A 622 -31.94 -9.28 13.31
CA PHE A 622 -31.87 -10.70 13.02
C PHE A 622 -30.42 -11.11 12.81
N ILE A 623 -30.09 -12.32 13.28
CA ILE A 623 -28.81 -12.98 13.00
C ILE A 623 -28.98 -13.74 11.69
N ASP A 624 -28.01 -13.63 10.79
CA ASP A 624 -27.99 -14.46 9.59
C ASP A 624 -27.45 -15.86 9.91
N GLU A 625 -28.37 -16.81 10.15
CA GLU A 625 -28.05 -18.20 10.50
C GLU A 625 -27.55 -19.04 9.32
N ARG A 626 -27.45 -18.46 8.11
CA ARG A 626 -26.97 -19.17 6.91
C ARG A 626 -25.46 -19.39 6.90
N ASN A 627 -24.75 -18.97 7.95
CA ASN A 627 -23.29 -19.10 8.12
C ASN A 627 -22.50 -18.59 6.91
N LEU A 628 -22.80 -17.36 6.46
CA LEU A 628 -22.19 -16.75 5.27
C LEU A 628 -20.65 -16.74 5.35
N ILE A 629 -20.10 -16.44 6.53
CA ILE A 629 -18.66 -16.42 6.82
C ILE A 629 -18.31 -17.65 7.65
N HIS A 630 -17.23 -18.35 7.31
CA HIS A 630 -16.77 -19.51 8.09
C HIS A 630 -16.34 -19.08 9.49
N SER A 631 -16.70 -19.87 10.49
CA SER A 631 -16.20 -19.75 11.86
C SER A 631 -15.68 -21.12 12.29
N SER A 632 -14.44 -21.16 12.77
CA SER A 632 -13.75 -22.40 13.10
C SER A 632 -14.46 -23.22 14.19
N TRP A 633 -14.29 -24.55 14.15
CA TRP A 633 -14.76 -25.46 15.19
C TRP A 633 -13.89 -25.45 16.45
N ASN A 634 -12.72 -24.83 16.38
CA ASN A 634 -11.85 -24.54 17.51
C ASN A 634 -11.64 -23.02 17.63
N ARG A 635 -11.39 -22.53 18.86
CA ARG A 635 -11.06 -21.12 19.06
C ARG A 635 -9.71 -20.82 18.41
N GLN A 636 -9.67 -19.71 17.68
CA GLN A 636 -8.47 -19.19 17.03
C GLN A 636 -8.20 -17.79 17.58
N LYS A 637 -6.93 -17.45 17.76
CA LYS A 637 -6.53 -16.16 18.35
C LYS A 637 -5.88 -15.20 17.36
N ASN A 638 -5.37 -15.71 16.24
CA ASN A 638 -4.56 -14.92 15.32
C ASN A 638 -4.97 -15.19 13.87
N GLU A 639 -4.96 -14.17 13.03
CA GLU A 639 -5.13 -14.31 11.58
C GLU A 639 -4.07 -15.23 10.96
N GLY A 640 -2.90 -15.29 11.60
CA GLY A 640 -1.76 -16.09 11.20
C GLY A 640 -1.93 -17.61 11.38
N VAL A 641 -3.09 -18.14 11.78
CA VAL A 641 -3.38 -19.59 11.67
C VAL A 641 -4.33 -19.95 10.52
N VAL A 642 -4.86 -18.95 9.81
CA VAL A 642 -5.68 -19.12 8.60
C VAL A 642 -4.78 -19.03 7.37
N ARG A 643 -4.86 -20.02 6.49
CA ARG A 643 -4.04 -20.12 5.27
C ARG A 643 -4.89 -20.33 4.04
N PHE A 644 -4.41 -19.84 2.91
CA PHE A 644 -5.14 -19.87 1.64
C PHE A 644 -4.39 -20.64 0.55
N ILE A 645 -5.13 -21.49 -0.17
CA ILE A 645 -4.71 -22.11 -1.43
C ILE A 645 -5.68 -21.66 -2.51
N SER A 646 -5.18 -21.20 -3.66
CA SER A 646 -6.03 -20.76 -4.78
C SER A 646 -5.29 -20.93 -6.11
N ASN A 647 -6.04 -21.18 -7.17
CA ASN A 647 -5.50 -21.21 -8.53
C ASN A 647 -4.99 -19.82 -8.93
N SER A 648 -3.93 -19.76 -9.74
CA SER A 648 -3.51 -18.50 -10.35
C SER A 648 -4.56 -18.03 -11.36
N ASP A 649 -4.83 -16.73 -11.39
CA ASP A 649 -5.73 -16.11 -12.37
C ASP A 649 -5.14 -14.78 -12.89
N GLY A 650 -5.89 -14.06 -13.72
CA GLY A 650 -5.45 -12.79 -14.30
C GLY A 650 -5.23 -11.68 -13.27
N ASN A 651 -5.81 -11.79 -12.07
CA ASN A 651 -5.67 -10.82 -10.98
C ASN A 651 -4.60 -11.25 -9.96
N HIS A 652 -4.26 -12.54 -9.89
CA HIS A 652 -3.32 -13.12 -8.93
C HIS A 652 -2.27 -13.97 -9.66
N THR A 653 -1.19 -13.32 -10.09
CA THR A 653 0.00 -14.02 -10.59
C THR A 653 0.81 -14.55 -9.42
N ILE A 654 0.90 -15.88 -9.30
CA ILE A 654 1.61 -16.55 -8.20
C ILE A 654 3.09 -16.68 -8.58
N ASP A 655 3.94 -15.93 -7.88
CA ASP A 655 5.39 -16.08 -7.94
C ASP A 655 5.86 -17.08 -6.87
N SER A 656 6.43 -18.20 -7.32
CA SER A 656 6.91 -19.27 -6.45
C SER A 656 8.13 -18.91 -5.59
N SER A 657 8.79 -17.78 -5.85
CA SER A 657 9.90 -17.31 -5.03
C SER A 657 9.46 -16.53 -3.79
N LEU A 658 8.20 -16.08 -3.75
CA LEU A 658 7.68 -15.20 -2.71
C LEU A 658 6.80 -15.97 -1.74
N LYS A 659 6.94 -15.66 -0.44
CA LYS A 659 6.12 -16.22 0.64
C LYS A 659 4.62 -16.15 0.30
N CYS A 660 3.93 -17.27 0.47
CA CYS A 660 2.49 -17.41 0.17
C CYS A 660 1.71 -17.95 1.38
N GLY A 661 0.41 -18.14 1.19
CA GLY A 661 -0.51 -18.67 2.20
C GLY A 661 -1.25 -17.58 2.97
N GLN A 662 -1.00 -16.31 2.68
CA GLN A 662 -1.66 -15.17 3.31
C GLN A 662 -2.93 -14.79 2.53
N VAL A 663 -3.77 -13.95 3.15
CA VAL A 663 -5.05 -13.49 2.59
C VAL A 663 -4.89 -12.79 1.23
N SER A 664 -3.89 -11.92 1.11
CA SER A 664 -3.52 -11.20 -0.12
C SER A 664 -2.64 -12.01 -1.07
N LYS A 665 -2.11 -13.15 -0.60
CA LYS A 665 -1.17 -13.96 -1.38
C LYS A 665 -1.36 -15.45 -1.09
N PRO A 666 -2.39 -16.07 -1.68
CA PRO A 666 -2.62 -17.51 -1.54
C PRO A 666 -1.47 -18.32 -2.17
N CYS A 667 -1.25 -19.54 -1.67
CA CYS A 667 -0.39 -20.51 -2.35
C CYS A 667 -1.17 -21.20 -3.50
N ASN A 668 -0.47 -21.72 -4.51
CA ASN A 668 -1.10 -22.53 -5.56
C ASN A 668 -1.37 -23.98 -5.11
N THR A 669 -0.57 -24.50 -4.19
CA THR A 669 -0.55 -25.90 -3.78
C THR A 669 -0.27 -26.01 -2.28
N TYR A 670 -0.72 -27.13 -1.70
CA TYR A 670 -0.44 -27.46 -0.31
C TYR A 670 1.06 -27.65 -0.04
N GLN A 671 1.79 -28.25 -0.99
CA GLN A 671 3.22 -28.51 -0.86
C GLN A 671 4.01 -27.20 -0.65
N MET A 672 3.75 -26.18 -1.48
CA MET A 672 4.38 -24.87 -1.31
C MET A 672 4.00 -24.21 0.01
N LEU A 673 2.74 -24.33 0.45
CA LEU A 673 2.31 -23.80 1.74
C LEU A 673 3.12 -24.41 2.89
N ILE A 674 3.26 -25.73 2.93
CA ILE A 674 3.97 -26.41 4.02
C ILE A 674 5.47 -26.14 4.01
N GLU A 675 6.10 -26.01 2.85
CA GLU A 675 7.50 -25.58 2.76
C GLU A 675 7.73 -24.24 3.47
N TYR A 676 6.83 -23.27 3.30
CA TYR A 676 6.91 -22.00 4.04
C TYR A 676 6.61 -22.16 5.52
N ILE A 677 5.59 -22.94 5.91
CA ILE A 677 5.22 -23.15 7.32
C ILE A 677 6.34 -23.82 8.11
N GLN A 678 7.07 -24.76 7.49
CA GLN A 678 8.21 -25.42 8.12
C GLN A 678 9.38 -24.48 8.37
N LEU A 679 9.56 -23.46 7.52
CA LEU A 679 10.57 -22.41 7.69
C LEU A 679 10.16 -21.34 8.70
N GLU A 680 8.87 -21.21 9.02
CA GLU A 680 8.38 -20.27 10.03
C GLU A 680 8.66 -20.77 11.46
N PRO A 681 9.32 -19.96 12.31
CA PRO A 681 9.40 -20.27 13.73
C PRO A 681 7.99 -20.23 14.34
N GLU A 682 7.73 -21.16 15.25
CA GLU A 682 6.51 -21.14 16.05
C GLU A 682 6.62 -20.00 17.07
N SER A 683 5.69 -19.05 17.00
CA SER A 683 5.68 -17.92 17.90
C SER A 683 5.02 -18.27 19.24
N VAL A 684 5.42 -17.59 20.30
CA VAL A 684 4.89 -17.83 21.67
C VAL A 684 3.39 -17.55 21.77
N ASP A 685 2.89 -16.64 20.94
CA ASP A 685 1.47 -16.27 20.85
C ASP A 685 0.67 -17.17 19.89
N GLU A 686 1.30 -18.22 19.33
CA GLU A 686 0.71 -19.15 18.35
C GLU A 686 0.19 -18.45 17.08
N SER A 687 0.79 -17.31 16.69
CA SER A 687 0.44 -16.55 15.48
C SER A 687 1.18 -17.01 14.22
N THR A 688 2.34 -17.67 14.31
CA THR A 688 3.13 -18.12 13.15
C THR A 688 3.52 -19.60 13.21
N GLY A 689 3.80 -20.21 12.05
CA GLY A 689 4.29 -21.59 11.97
C GLY A 689 3.24 -22.68 12.21
N ARG A 690 1.94 -22.34 12.16
CA ARG A 690 0.81 -23.26 12.39
C ARG A 690 -0.28 -23.07 11.33
N VAL A 691 -1.08 -24.12 11.09
CA VAL A 691 -2.29 -24.06 10.26
C VAL A 691 -3.46 -24.68 11.01
N GLU A 692 -4.48 -23.88 11.30
CA GLU A 692 -5.72 -24.34 11.95
C GLU A 692 -6.93 -24.27 11.00
N THR A 693 -6.92 -23.31 10.06
CA THR A 693 -7.90 -23.23 8.98
C THR A 693 -7.19 -23.10 7.64
N LEU A 694 -7.51 -23.99 6.71
CA LEU A 694 -7.02 -24.00 5.35
C LEU A 694 -8.18 -23.75 4.39
N ILE A 695 -8.15 -22.62 3.70
CA ILE A 695 -9.20 -22.17 2.78
C ILE A 695 -8.77 -22.43 1.34
N PHE A 696 -9.57 -23.18 0.60
CA PHE A 696 -9.43 -23.40 -0.83
C PHE A 696 -10.30 -22.40 -1.61
N GLY A 697 -9.68 -21.68 -2.53
CA GLY A 697 -10.33 -20.72 -3.42
C GLY A 697 -11.23 -21.39 -4.48
N GLU A 698 -11.77 -20.59 -5.37
CA GLU A 698 -12.62 -21.07 -6.46
C GLU A 698 -11.83 -21.91 -7.49
N GLY A 699 -12.54 -22.83 -8.14
CA GLY A 699 -12.04 -23.69 -9.20
C GLY A 699 -11.72 -25.12 -8.76
N LYS A 700 -11.15 -25.87 -9.71
CA LYS A 700 -10.71 -27.26 -9.49
C LYS A 700 -9.26 -27.26 -9.03
N ILE A 701 -8.98 -27.88 -7.89
CA ILE A 701 -7.66 -27.89 -7.26
C ILE A 701 -7.23 -29.34 -7.10
N SER A 702 -6.22 -29.76 -7.86
CA SER A 702 -5.63 -31.07 -7.67
C SER A 702 -4.58 -31.05 -6.56
N SER A 703 -4.52 -32.13 -5.78
CA SER A 703 -3.44 -32.33 -4.81
C SER A 703 -2.90 -33.76 -4.84
N PRO A 704 -1.57 -33.96 -4.91
CA PRO A 704 -0.97 -35.30 -4.89
C PRO A 704 -1.01 -35.93 -3.49
N PHE A 705 -0.80 -35.13 -2.43
CA PHE A 705 -0.83 -35.58 -1.05
C PHE A 705 -0.90 -34.38 -0.10
N ILE A 706 -1.75 -34.47 0.92
CA ILE A 706 -1.92 -33.46 1.97
C ILE A 706 -1.66 -34.14 3.31
N ASP A 707 -0.49 -33.89 3.87
CA ASP A 707 -0.10 -34.39 5.21
C ASP A 707 -0.35 -33.32 6.28
N PHE A 708 -1.45 -33.46 7.02
CA PHE A 708 -1.78 -32.51 8.08
C PHE A 708 -1.00 -32.72 9.38
N SER A 709 -0.17 -33.77 9.50
CA SER A 709 0.75 -33.88 10.64
C SER A 709 1.74 -32.70 10.70
N LEU A 710 1.98 -32.04 9.56
CA LEU A 710 2.89 -30.90 9.42
C LEU A 710 2.27 -29.55 9.80
N THR A 711 0.97 -29.50 10.09
CA THR A 711 0.24 -28.26 10.42
C THR A 711 0.46 -27.75 11.84
N ARG A 712 1.02 -28.59 12.73
CA ARG A 712 1.20 -28.33 14.16
C ARG A 712 -0.11 -28.00 14.91
N SER A 713 -1.28 -28.41 14.39
CA SER A 713 -2.60 -28.22 15.03
C SER A 713 -3.27 -29.54 15.39
N ASP A 714 -4.04 -29.57 16.48
CA ASP A 714 -4.89 -30.70 16.86
C ASP A 714 -6.19 -30.77 16.04
N ILE A 715 -6.63 -29.62 15.51
CA ILE A 715 -7.85 -29.48 14.69
C ILE A 715 -7.49 -28.70 13.43
N VAL A 716 -7.82 -29.24 12.26
CA VAL A 716 -7.62 -28.58 10.98
C VAL A 716 -8.96 -28.46 10.26
N ASN A 717 -9.37 -27.22 9.99
CA ASN A 717 -10.57 -26.89 9.23
C ASN A 717 -10.21 -26.70 7.76
N ILE A 718 -10.76 -27.51 6.86
CA ILE A 718 -10.68 -27.36 5.41
C ILE A 718 -11.96 -26.69 4.94
N VAL A 719 -11.85 -25.55 4.27
CA VAL A 719 -13.02 -24.76 3.89
C VAL A 719 -12.93 -24.39 2.42
N GLY A 720 -13.97 -24.64 1.64
CA GLY A 720 -14.09 -24.15 0.26
C GLY A 720 -14.95 -22.89 0.14
N CYS A 721 -15.12 -22.41 -1.09
CA CYS A 721 -15.98 -21.28 -1.43
C CYS A 721 -17.45 -21.68 -1.67
N GLY A 722 -17.75 -22.98 -1.63
CA GLY A 722 -19.06 -23.58 -1.94
C GLY A 722 -18.88 -24.91 -2.66
N ASP A 723 -19.82 -25.85 -2.47
CA ASP A 723 -19.77 -27.19 -3.07
C ASP A 723 -19.87 -27.21 -4.60
N GLN A 724 -20.32 -26.10 -5.21
CA GLN A 724 -20.35 -25.92 -6.67
C GLN A 724 -19.17 -25.11 -7.22
N LEU A 725 -18.39 -24.47 -6.34
CA LEU A 725 -17.38 -23.48 -6.73
C LEU A 725 -15.96 -23.94 -6.45
N THR A 726 -15.76 -24.74 -5.40
CA THR A 726 -14.46 -25.31 -5.04
C THR A 726 -14.54 -26.82 -5.13
N GLU A 727 -13.72 -27.42 -5.99
CA GLU A 727 -13.59 -28.87 -6.15
C GLU A 727 -12.14 -29.28 -5.87
N ILE A 728 -11.93 -30.22 -4.95
CA ILE A 728 -10.62 -30.85 -4.72
C ILE A 728 -10.64 -32.31 -5.17
N TYR A 729 -9.55 -32.74 -5.81
CA TYR A 729 -9.44 -34.11 -6.33
C TYR A 729 -8.00 -34.63 -6.27
N PRO A 730 -7.81 -35.96 -6.12
CA PRO A 730 -6.49 -36.55 -5.97
C PRO A 730 -5.69 -36.53 -7.28
N GLN A 731 -4.37 -36.38 -7.14
CA GLN A 731 -3.35 -36.70 -8.15
C GLN A 731 -2.59 -37.97 -7.78
N GLN A 732 -1.86 -38.53 -8.77
CA GLN A 732 -1.17 -39.80 -8.62
C GLN A 732 -0.14 -39.73 -7.49
N SER A 733 -0.20 -40.72 -6.60
CA SER A 733 0.55 -40.75 -5.35
C SER A 733 0.80 -42.19 -4.91
N SER A 734 1.81 -42.41 -4.07
CA SER A 734 2.08 -43.71 -3.44
C SER A 734 1.18 -43.98 -2.22
N PHE A 735 0.43 -42.97 -1.77
CA PHE A 735 -0.48 -43.06 -0.64
C PHE A 735 -1.88 -43.55 -1.06
N GLN A 736 -2.63 -44.08 -0.09
CA GLN A 736 -3.97 -44.65 -0.33
C GLN A 736 -5.09 -43.59 -0.20
N ALA A 737 -4.77 -42.39 0.25
CA ALA A 737 -5.72 -41.29 0.38
C ALA A 737 -5.04 -39.94 0.10
N MET A 738 -5.82 -38.97 -0.37
CA MET A 738 -5.36 -37.61 -0.66
C MET A 738 -4.93 -36.85 0.61
N VAL A 739 -5.71 -36.97 1.70
CA VAL A 739 -5.50 -36.27 2.97
C VAL A 739 -5.20 -37.26 4.09
N TYR A 740 -4.11 -37.04 4.80
CA TYR A 740 -3.75 -37.78 6.01
C TYR A 740 -3.77 -36.84 7.21
N GLY A 741 -4.61 -37.17 8.19
CA GLY A 741 -4.58 -36.53 9.50
C GLY A 741 -3.39 -37.00 10.32
N GLY A 742 -2.84 -36.10 11.12
CA GLY A 742 -1.90 -36.42 12.18
C GLY A 742 -2.51 -37.35 13.24
N PHE A 743 -1.66 -37.93 14.09
CA PHE A 743 -2.13 -38.79 15.18
C PHE A 743 -3.03 -38.01 16.15
N ASN A 744 -4.23 -38.54 16.41
CA ASN A 744 -5.27 -37.91 17.25
C ASN A 744 -5.79 -36.54 16.75
N GLN A 745 -5.48 -36.16 15.50
CA GLN A 745 -5.92 -34.91 14.89
C GLN A 745 -7.36 -35.04 14.39
N ILE A 746 -8.15 -33.98 14.54
CA ILE A 746 -9.50 -33.88 14.00
C ILE A 746 -9.47 -33.08 12.71
N ILE A 747 -10.11 -33.61 11.68
CA ILE A 747 -10.28 -32.94 10.40
C ILE A 747 -11.73 -32.47 10.28
N VAL A 748 -11.91 -31.20 9.99
CA VAL A 748 -13.22 -30.58 9.73
C VAL A 748 -13.24 -30.13 8.28
N ILE A 749 -14.33 -30.37 7.55
CA ILE A 749 -14.43 -30.04 6.14
C ILE A 749 -15.77 -29.40 5.84
N GLU A 750 -15.73 -28.25 5.17
CA GLU A 750 -16.91 -27.45 4.90
C GLU A 750 -16.89 -26.84 3.49
N LYS A 751 -18.07 -26.67 2.89
CA LYS A 751 -18.29 -25.84 1.68
C LYS A 751 -17.41 -26.21 0.48
N ILE A 752 -17.20 -27.50 0.24
CA ILE A 752 -16.30 -27.99 -0.80
C ILE A 752 -16.88 -29.22 -1.50
N CYS A 753 -16.54 -29.43 -2.77
CA CYS A 753 -16.74 -30.71 -3.43
C CYS A 753 -15.43 -31.51 -3.37
N ILE A 754 -15.49 -32.75 -2.91
CA ILE A 754 -14.37 -33.70 -3.05
C ILE A 754 -14.75 -34.70 -4.14
N ALA A 755 -13.97 -34.74 -5.22
CA ALA A 755 -14.27 -35.53 -6.40
C ALA A 755 -13.25 -36.64 -6.66
N ASN A 756 -13.71 -37.80 -7.13
CA ASN A 756 -12.80 -38.84 -7.64
C ASN A 756 -12.15 -38.41 -8.96
N SER A 757 -10.94 -38.91 -9.21
CA SER A 757 -10.18 -38.62 -10.43
C SER A 757 -9.74 -39.92 -11.11
N PRO A 758 -10.01 -40.12 -12.41
CA PRO A 758 -9.52 -41.30 -13.15
C PRO A 758 -8.01 -41.29 -13.32
N ALA A 759 -7.35 -40.13 -13.15
CA ALA A 759 -5.89 -40.03 -13.11
C ALA A 759 -5.30 -40.62 -11.81
N SER A 760 -6.14 -40.97 -10.83
CA SER A 760 -5.75 -41.45 -9.51
C SER A 760 -6.69 -42.54 -9.00
N PRO A 761 -6.79 -43.66 -9.75
CA PRO A 761 -7.84 -44.65 -9.54
C PRO A 761 -7.75 -45.37 -8.19
N LEU A 762 -6.57 -45.42 -7.57
CA LEU A 762 -6.32 -46.16 -6.33
C LEU A 762 -6.43 -45.30 -5.06
N ILE A 763 -6.74 -44.00 -5.20
CA ILE A 763 -6.61 -43.01 -4.13
C ILE A 763 -7.98 -42.63 -3.60
N GLY A 764 -8.18 -42.86 -2.30
CA GLY A 764 -9.31 -42.35 -1.53
C GLY A 764 -9.16 -40.88 -1.15
N PHE A 765 -10.05 -40.36 -0.33
CA PHE A 765 -10.03 -38.95 0.07
C PHE A 765 -9.30 -38.74 1.37
N ILE A 766 -9.72 -39.37 2.47
CA ILE A 766 -9.24 -38.99 3.81
C ILE A 766 -8.95 -40.19 4.67
N ARG A 767 -7.84 -40.09 5.41
CA ARG A 767 -7.47 -41.03 6.45
C ARG A 767 -7.12 -40.32 7.77
N THR A 768 -7.73 -40.70 8.87
CA THR A 768 -7.33 -40.27 10.23
C THR A 768 -6.77 -41.45 11.03
N GLN A 769 -5.99 -41.17 12.08
CA GLN A 769 -5.34 -42.18 12.91
C GLN A 769 -5.35 -41.77 14.39
N GLY A 770 -5.53 -42.75 15.27
CA GLY A 770 -5.57 -42.55 16.72
C GLY A 770 -7.00 -42.46 17.27
N ALA A 771 -7.19 -42.96 18.49
CA ALA A 771 -8.51 -43.06 19.12
C ALA A 771 -9.18 -41.70 19.32
N GLU A 772 -8.40 -40.63 19.51
CA GLU A 772 -8.90 -39.27 19.72
C GLU A 772 -9.06 -38.47 18.41
N SER A 773 -8.78 -39.08 17.25
CA SER A 773 -9.01 -38.43 15.95
C SER A 773 -10.50 -38.40 15.58
N GLY A 774 -10.83 -37.71 14.49
CA GLY A 774 -12.18 -37.71 13.96
C GLY A 774 -12.34 -36.90 12.68
N LEU A 775 -13.50 -37.05 12.05
CA LEU A 775 -13.88 -36.35 10.84
C LEU A 775 -15.23 -35.66 11.02
N VAL A 776 -15.27 -34.37 10.73
CA VAL A 776 -16.49 -33.56 10.63
C VAL A 776 -16.64 -33.10 9.19
N MET A 777 -17.81 -33.30 8.60
CA MET A 777 -18.15 -32.81 7.26
C MET A 777 -19.47 -32.05 7.32
N GLN A 778 -19.51 -30.83 6.79
CA GLN A 778 -20.69 -29.99 6.81
C GLN A 778 -20.91 -29.20 5.51
N ASP A 779 -22.15 -29.14 5.01
CA ASP A 779 -22.54 -28.29 3.87
C ASP A 779 -21.62 -28.51 2.64
N MET A 780 -21.47 -29.76 2.24
CA MET A 780 -20.45 -30.17 1.26
C MET A 780 -20.90 -31.35 0.40
N ARG A 781 -20.15 -31.59 -0.69
CA ARG A 781 -20.43 -32.64 -1.67
C ARG A 781 -19.25 -33.61 -1.79
N VAL A 782 -19.58 -34.88 -1.99
CA VAL A 782 -18.64 -35.93 -2.38
C VAL A 782 -19.14 -36.52 -3.68
N GLN A 783 -18.33 -36.45 -4.72
CA GLN A 783 -18.75 -36.80 -6.07
C GLN A 783 -17.83 -37.86 -6.68
N GLY A 784 -18.40 -38.81 -7.40
CA GLY A 784 -17.60 -39.68 -8.26
C GLY A 784 -17.16 -38.95 -9.53
N TYR A 785 -16.62 -39.71 -10.48
CA TYR A 785 -16.25 -39.17 -11.79
C TYR A 785 -17.46 -39.22 -12.74
N LEU A 786 -17.99 -38.06 -13.12
CA LEU A 786 -19.26 -37.96 -13.86
C LEU A 786 -19.28 -38.61 -15.25
N GLU A 787 -18.11 -38.83 -15.88
CA GLU A 787 -18.04 -39.49 -17.20
C GLU A 787 -17.92 -41.02 -17.09
N THR A 788 -17.86 -41.58 -15.88
CA THR A 788 -17.95 -43.03 -15.69
C THR A 788 -19.37 -43.46 -15.32
N SER A 789 -19.58 -44.76 -15.42
CA SER A 789 -20.76 -45.51 -15.07
C SER A 789 -20.33 -46.72 -14.25
N PRO A 790 -21.27 -47.43 -13.60
CA PRO A 790 -20.97 -48.65 -12.88
C PRO A 790 -20.20 -49.72 -13.68
N TYR A 791 -20.31 -49.73 -15.02
CA TYR A 791 -19.73 -50.77 -15.88
C TYR A 791 -18.32 -50.44 -16.41
N ASN A 792 -17.94 -49.17 -16.46
CA ASN A 792 -16.68 -48.71 -17.06
C ASN A 792 -15.78 -47.93 -16.10
N THR A 793 -16.16 -47.78 -14.82
CA THR A 793 -15.29 -47.17 -13.82
C THR A 793 -14.01 -47.97 -13.62
N MET A 794 -12.88 -47.26 -13.52
CA MET A 794 -11.56 -47.80 -13.22
C MET A 794 -11.12 -47.48 -11.79
N LEU A 795 -11.97 -46.85 -11.00
CA LEU A 795 -11.66 -46.42 -9.63
C LEU A 795 -11.67 -47.64 -8.70
N GLU A 796 -10.55 -47.93 -8.04
CA GLU A 796 -10.34 -49.04 -7.11
C GLU A 796 -9.69 -48.57 -5.78
N PRO A 797 -10.14 -47.46 -5.16
CA PRO A 797 -9.60 -47.07 -3.87
C PRO A 797 -10.03 -48.09 -2.80
N PRO A 798 -9.20 -48.42 -1.81
CA PRO A 798 -9.62 -49.33 -0.73
C PRO A 798 -10.77 -48.75 0.12
N TYR A 799 -10.83 -47.41 0.19
CA TYR A 799 -11.88 -46.64 0.83
C TYR A 799 -11.88 -45.21 0.28
N LEU A 800 -13.00 -44.50 0.37
CA LEU A 800 -12.99 -43.03 0.19
C LEU A 800 -12.65 -42.33 1.51
N PHE A 801 -13.18 -42.81 2.63
CA PHE A 801 -12.88 -42.28 3.96
C PHE A 801 -12.52 -43.43 4.92
N SER A 802 -11.36 -43.36 5.56
CA SER A 802 -10.91 -44.31 6.60
C SER A 802 -10.61 -43.56 7.89
N ILE A 803 -11.53 -43.64 8.84
CA ILE A 803 -11.55 -42.79 10.03
C ILE A 803 -11.34 -43.64 11.28
N GLU A 804 -10.36 -43.28 12.09
CA GLU A 804 -10.26 -43.74 13.48
C GLU A 804 -10.92 -42.71 14.40
N GLY A 805 -11.58 -43.14 15.48
CA GLY A 805 -12.23 -42.24 16.44
C GLY A 805 -13.70 -41.97 16.08
N PHE A 806 -14.08 -40.76 15.66
CA PHE A 806 -15.49 -40.41 15.41
C PHE A 806 -15.76 -39.79 14.04
N VAL A 807 -17.02 -39.85 13.61
CA VAL A 807 -17.52 -39.20 12.40
C VAL A 807 -18.80 -38.40 12.69
N HIS A 808 -18.86 -37.18 12.19
CA HIS A 808 -20.05 -36.34 12.18
C HIS A 808 -20.27 -35.76 10.79
N LEU A 809 -21.37 -36.13 10.14
CA LEU A 809 -21.76 -35.63 8.82
C LEU A 809 -23.06 -34.83 8.96
N GLN A 810 -23.10 -33.62 8.42
CA GLN A 810 -24.28 -32.77 8.44
C GLN A 810 -24.50 -32.10 7.09
N ASP A 811 -25.68 -32.24 6.48
CA ASP A 811 -25.98 -31.63 5.17
C ASP A 811 -24.93 -31.99 4.09
N VAL A 812 -24.55 -33.28 4.02
CA VAL A 812 -23.55 -33.81 3.08
C VAL A 812 -24.23 -34.62 1.98
N ILE A 813 -23.86 -34.35 0.72
CA ILE A 813 -24.36 -35.05 -0.46
C ILE A 813 -23.26 -35.94 -1.03
N PHE A 814 -23.48 -37.25 -1.07
CA PHE A 814 -22.67 -38.23 -1.80
C PHE A 814 -23.43 -38.60 -3.08
N GLU A 815 -22.86 -38.33 -4.25
CA GLU A 815 -23.55 -38.55 -5.53
C GLU A 815 -22.64 -39.12 -6.63
N HIS A 816 -23.24 -39.94 -7.50
CA HIS A 816 -22.60 -40.47 -8.71
C HIS A 816 -21.28 -41.19 -8.46
N ILE A 817 -21.18 -41.93 -7.35
CA ILE A 817 -19.93 -42.60 -6.93
C ILE A 817 -19.90 -44.02 -7.48
N TYR A 818 -19.08 -44.24 -8.50
CA TYR A 818 -18.87 -45.58 -9.08
C TYR A 818 -17.45 -46.07 -8.83
N ILE A 819 -17.29 -47.01 -7.90
CA ILE A 819 -16.01 -47.65 -7.60
C ILE A 819 -16.07 -49.15 -7.90
N ARG A 820 -15.02 -49.70 -8.49
CA ARG A 820 -14.93 -51.12 -8.80
C ARG A 820 -14.68 -51.94 -7.55
N THR A 821 -13.91 -51.43 -6.59
CA THR A 821 -13.71 -52.00 -5.25
C THR A 821 -13.56 -50.85 -4.24
N GLY A 822 -13.69 -51.16 -2.94
CA GLY A 822 -13.63 -50.18 -1.85
C GLY A 822 -14.97 -49.83 -1.18
N ALA A 823 -14.86 -49.35 0.05
CA ALA A 823 -15.96 -48.80 0.83
C ALA A 823 -16.03 -47.27 0.71
N ILE A 824 -17.21 -46.68 0.86
CA ILE A 824 -17.35 -45.22 0.95
C ILE A 824 -16.77 -44.73 2.28
N LEU A 825 -17.19 -45.33 3.39
CA LEU A 825 -16.78 -44.90 4.72
C LEU A 825 -16.44 -46.10 5.61
N GLN A 826 -15.22 -46.12 6.15
CA GLN A 826 -14.77 -47.08 7.14
C GLN A 826 -14.43 -46.34 8.43
N VAL A 827 -15.14 -46.64 9.50
CA VAL A 827 -14.89 -46.06 10.83
C VAL A 827 -14.48 -47.17 11.79
N VAL A 828 -13.40 -46.95 12.53
CA VAL A 828 -12.87 -47.86 13.55
C VAL A 828 -12.69 -47.11 14.87
N GLY A 829 -13.03 -47.76 15.99
CA GLY A 829 -12.80 -47.19 17.31
C GLY A 829 -13.78 -46.06 17.68
N LEU A 830 -15.06 -46.21 17.29
CA LEU A 830 -16.13 -45.27 17.64
C LEU A 830 -16.12 -44.88 19.12
N ARG A 831 -15.83 -43.60 19.39
CA ARG A 831 -15.81 -43.02 20.75
C ARG A 831 -16.86 -41.91 20.92
N ARG A 832 -17.09 -41.51 22.16
CA ARG A 832 -17.94 -40.35 22.51
C ARG A 832 -17.16 -39.05 22.37
N THR A 833 -17.82 -37.98 21.92
CA THR A 833 -17.25 -36.63 21.77
C THR A 833 -17.71 -35.64 22.83
N ALA A 834 -18.71 -35.98 23.65
CA ALA A 834 -19.36 -35.04 24.57
C ALA A 834 -18.44 -34.43 25.64
N ASP A 835 -17.26 -35.02 25.86
CA ASP A 835 -16.26 -34.55 26.83
C ASP A 835 -14.96 -34.08 26.14
N ASP A 836 -14.92 -34.00 24.80
CA ASP A 836 -13.75 -33.51 24.06
C ASP A 836 -13.72 -31.97 24.08
N SER A 837 -12.96 -31.41 25.03
CA SER A 837 -12.83 -29.97 25.20
C SER A 837 -12.20 -29.24 24.01
N ARG A 838 -11.65 -29.98 23.03
CA ARG A 838 -11.07 -29.39 21.81
C ARG A 838 -12.16 -28.95 20.82
N ILE A 839 -13.34 -29.58 20.83
CA ILE A 839 -14.45 -29.26 19.91
C ILE A 839 -15.67 -28.78 20.70
N GLU A 840 -15.77 -27.46 20.92
CA GLU A 840 -16.87 -26.85 21.69
C GLU A 840 -18.25 -27.09 21.04
N ARG A 841 -18.32 -27.11 19.69
CA ARG A 841 -19.57 -27.24 18.93
C ARG A 841 -20.24 -28.63 18.99
N LEU A 842 -19.46 -29.71 19.13
CA LEU A 842 -19.99 -31.10 19.20
C LEU A 842 -20.46 -31.51 20.59
N GLY A 843 -20.13 -30.75 21.64
CA GLY A 843 -20.48 -31.10 23.03
C GLY A 843 -21.97 -31.27 23.29
N LYS A 844 -22.85 -30.85 22.36
CA LYS A 844 -24.31 -30.93 22.47
C LYS A 844 -24.98 -31.89 21.49
N THR A 845 -24.29 -32.39 20.47
CA THR A 845 -24.85 -33.26 19.42
C THR A 845 -24.20 -34.64 19.44
N SER A 846 -24.99 -35.68 19.17
CA SER A 846 -24.43 -37.04 19.05
C SER A 846 -23.64 -37.15 17.74
N ILE A 847 -22.61 -37.99 17.70
CA ILE A 847 -21.91 -38.31 16.45
C ILE A 847 -22.87 -39.07 15.51
N GLY A 848 -22.68 -38.97 14.20
CA GLY A 848 -23.72 -39.46 13.29
C GLY A 848 -23.80 -38.81 11.93
N PHE A 849 -24.85 -39.17 11.19
CA PHE A 849 -25.25 -38.59 9.91
C PHE A 849 -26.54 -37.80 10.12
N TYR A 850 -26.58 -36.55 9.67
CA TYR A 850 -27.72 -35.65 9.84
C TYR A 850 -28.04 -34.99 8.50
N ARG A 851 -29.24 -35.20 7.98
CA ARG A 851 -29.70 -34.62 6.70
C ARG A 851 -28.73 -34.91 5.54
N CYS A 852 -28.15 -36.10 5.52
CA CYS A 852 -27.25 -36.53 4.45
C CYS A 852 -28.01 -37.16 3.28
N ILE A 853 -27.44 -37.10 2.09
CA ILE A 853 -27.95 -37.78 0.90
C ILE A 853 -26.85 -38.69 0.37
N PHE A 854 -27.17 -39.95 0.15
CA PHE A 854 -26.35 -40.93 -0.53
C PHE A 854 -27.09 -41.40 -1.76
N ASP A 855 -26.76 -40.85 -2.92
CA ASP A 855 -27.48 -41.05 -4.17
C ASP A 855 -26.57 -41.67 -5.23
N ASP A 856 -27.10 -42.63 -5.98
CA ASP A 856 -26.44 -43.22 -7.16
C ASP A 856 -24.99 -43.69 -6.89
N ILE A 857 -24.85 -44.58 -5.90
CA ILE A 857 -23.56 -45.13 -5.46
C ILE A 857 -23.47 -46.59 -5.86
N THR A 858 -22.41 -47.00 -6.59
CA THR A 858 -22.15 -48.41 -6.91
C THR A 858 -20.75 -48.86 -6.48
N SER A 859 -20.68 -49.98 -5.75
CA SER A 859 -19.43 -50.68 -5.43
C SER A 859 -19.55 -52.20 -5.63
N ASN A 860 -18.48 -52.89 -6.04
CA ASN A 860 -18.41 -54.37 -5.98
C ASN A 860 -17.93 -54.91 -4.63
N GLU A 861 -17.86 -54.07 -3.60
CA GLU A 861 -17.66 -54.52 -2.23
C GLU A 861 -18.94 -55.02 -1.58
N SER A 862 -18.76 -55.88 -0.60
CA SER A 862 -19.85 -56.36 0.24
C SER A 862 -20.40 -55.29 1.20
N VAL A 863 -19.65 -54.20 1.45
CA VAL A 863 -19.98 -53.16 2.44
C VAL A 863 -19.68 -51.77 1.89
N LEU A 864 -20.66 -50.86 1.90
CA LEU A 864 -20.46 -49.45 1.56
C LEU A 864 -20.00 -48.62 2.76
N ILE A 865 -20.64 -48.79 3.91
CA ILE A 865 -20.28 -48.10 5.15
C ILE A 865 -20.05 -49.12 6.26
N SER A 866 -18.88 -49.08 6.88
CA SER A 866 -18.52 -49.94 8.01
C SER A 866 -18.26 -49.11 9.25
N LEU A 867 -18.94 -49.39 10.36
CA LEU A 867 -18.69 -48.77 11.66
C LEU A 867 -18.32 -49.86 12.67
N ASN A 868 -17.04 -49.95 13.03
CA ASN A 868 -16.49 -50.98 13.90
C ASN A 868 -15.96 -50.37 15.19
N GLU A 869 -16.24 -51.00 16.32
CA GLU A 869 -15.48 -50.74 17.55
C GLU A 869 -14.08 -51.39 17.46
N LYS A 870 -13.06 -50.75 18.01
CA LYS A 870 -11.70 -51.32 18.08
C LYS A 870 -11.66 -52.29 19.27
N ASP A 871 -11.46 -53.59 19.01
CA ASP A 871 -11.19 -54.56 20.08
C ASP A 871 -9.78 -54.29 20.62
N LEU A 872 -9.67 -53.41 21.63
CA LEU A 872 -8.42 -52.99 22.27
C LEU A 872 -7.63 -54.15 22.90
N ALA A 873 -8.24 -55.33 23.05
CA ALA A 873 -7.62 -56.49 23.70
C ALA A 873 -6.63 -57.27 22.82
N SER A 874 -6.61 -57.08 21.49
CA SER A 874 -5.81 -57.92 20.59
C SER A 874 -4.61 -57.23 19.92
N SER A 875 -4.36 -55.94 20.14
CA SER A 875 -3.37 -55.21 19.32
C SER A 875 -2.57 -54.09 20.00
N SER A 876 -2.33 -54.12 21.31
CA SER A 876 -1.55 -53.07 22.00
C SER A 876 -0.29 -53.61 22.70
N THR A 877 0.77 -52.82 22.68
CA THR A 877 2.03 -53.09 23.40
C THR A 877 1.86 -52.88 24.91
N PRO A 878 2.65 -53.54 25.79
CA PRO A 878 2.50 -53.47 27.24
C PRO A 878 2.52 -52.04 27.84
N SER A 879 3.18 -51.10 27.15
CA SER A 879 3.23 -49.68 27.53
C SER A 879 1.92 -48.92 27.29
N GLU A 880 1.13 -49.33 26.30
CA GLU A 880 -0.17 -48.71 26.00
C GLU A 880 -1.25 -49.21 26.98
N ILE A 881 -1.15 -50.47 27.43
CA ILE A 881 -2.10 -51.10 28.37
C ILE A 881 -2.12 -50.36 29.72
N ASN A 882 -0.96 -49.98 30.25
CA ASN A 882 -0.86 -49.30 31.55
C ASN A 882 -1.39 -47.84 31.53
N MET A 883 -1.32 -47.14 30.39
CA MET A 883 -1.92 -45.81 30.27
C MET A 883 -3.46 -45.88 30.11
N ILE A 884 -3.95 -46.92 29.44
CA ILE A 884 -5.38 -47.13 29.15
C ILE A 884 -6.15 -47.60 30.42
N ASP A 885 -5.55 -48.46 31.25
CA ASP A 885 -6.21 -48.98 32.45
C ASP A 885 -6.48 -47.91 33.53
N SER A 886 -5.66 -46.85 33.60
CA SER A 886 -5.87 -45.76 34.55
C SER A 886 -7.07 -44.85 34.22
N ARG A 887 -7.51 -44.81 32.95
CA ARG A 887 -8.67 -44.01 32.49
C ARG A 887 -9.97 -44.80 32.37
N ASN A 888 -9.89 -46.11 32.15
CA ASN A 888 -11.07 -46.96 31.93
C ASN A 888 -11.93 -47.22 33.17
N VAL A 889 -11.41 -47.02 34.39
CA VAL A 889 -12.17 -47.24 35.64
C VAL A 889 -13.28 -46.20 35.85
N GLN A 890 -13.24 -45.04 35.17
CA GLN A 890 -14.28 -44.00 35.28
C GLN A 890 -15.31 -43.98 34.14
N ASN A 891 -15.10 -44.74 33.05
CA ASN A 891 -15.91 -44.64 31.81
C ASN A 891 -16.97 -45.74 31.64
N SER A 892 -17.15 -46.63 32.61
CA SER A 892 -18.04 -47.81 32.50
C SER A 892 -19.55 -47.52 32.55
N GLU A 893 -19.98 -46.29 32.91
CA GLU A 893 -21.41 -45.97 33.13
C GLU A 893 -22.10 -45.20 31.98
N LYS A 894 -21.40 -44.79 30.91
CA LYS A 894 -21.98 -43.93 29.86
C LYS A 894 -21.80 -44.51 28.44
N THR A 895 -22.88 -44.97 27.80
CA THR A 895 -22.86 -45.50 26.42
C THR A 895 -22.75 -44.38 25.38
N THR A 896 -21.81 -44.48 24.43
CA THR A 896 -21.72 -43.62 23.25
C THR A 896 -22.96 -43.79 22.37
N LYS A 897 -23.51 -42.70 21.81
CA LYS A 897 -24.67 -42.73 20.89
C LYS A 897 -24.26 -42.29 19.49
N PHE A 898 -24.59 -43.08 18.47
CA PHE A 898 -24.42 -42.77 17.05
C PHE A 898 -25.79 -42.65 16.37
N VAL A 899 -26.06 -41.55 15.68
CA VAL A 899 -27.37 -41.23 15.11
C VAL A 899 -27.31 -41.16 13.58
N ILE A 900 -28.33 -41.67 12.91
CA ILE A 900 -28.58 -41.42 11.49
C ILE A 900 -29.96 -40.78 11.43
N GLU A 901 -30.03 -39.49 11.12
CA GLU A 901 -31.26 -38.69 11.17
C GLU A 901 -31.48 -37.97 9.85
N ASP A 902 -32.74 -37.96 9.39
CA ASP A 902 -33.18 -37.30 8.15
C ASP A 902 -32.32 -37.64 6.92
N THR A 903 -31.73 -38.84 6.89
CA THR A 903 -30.75 -39.23 5.88
C THR A 903 -31.41 -40.08 4.80
N ILE A 904 -31.11 -39.79 3.52
CA ILE A 904 -31.67 -40.48 2.36
C ILE A 904 -30.58 -41.33 1.71
N PHE A 905 -30.88 -42.61 1.50
CA PHE A 905 -30.13 -43.49 0.62
C PHE A 905 -30.99 -43.78 -0.61
N SER A 906 -30.53 -43.41 -1.80
CA SER A 906 -31.22 -43.63 -3.08
C SER A 906 -30.28 -44.26 -4.12
N ASP A 907 -30.81 -45.15 -4.94
CA ASP A 907 -30.12 -45.75 -6.09
C ASP A 907 -28.72 -46.34 -5.77
N CYS A 908 -28.53 -46.80 -4.52
CA CYS A 908 -27.27 -47.41 -4.08
C CYS A 908 -27.24 -48.90 -4.41
N ALA A 909 -26.16 -49.36 -5.04
CA ALA A 909 -25.93 -50.75 -5.40
C ALA A 909 -24.63 -51.32 -4.79
N THR A 910 -24.73 -52.52 -4.22
CA THR A 910 -23.54 -53.30 -3.82
C THR A 910 -23.53 -54.63 -4.53
N SER A 911 -22.34 -55.04 -4.97
CA SER A 911 -22.12 -56.28 -5.70
C SER A 911 -21.28 -57.22 -4.84
N LEU A 912 -21.71 -58.47 -4.76
CA LEU A 912 -21.12 -59.46 -3.89
C LEU A 912 -20.42 -60.50 -4.78
N LEU A 913 -19.21 -60.18 -5.27
CA LEU A 913 -18.35 -61.16 -5.94
C LEU A 913 -17.68 -62.03 -4.87
N LEU A 914 -18.45 -62.89 -4.18
CA LEU A 914 -17.90 -63.83 -3.22
C LEU A 914 -17.18 -64.97 -3.92
N SER A 915 -15.88 -65.06 -3.69
CA SER A 915 -15.22 -66.36 -3.56
C SER A 915 -15.60 -67.07 -2.25
N ASN A 916 -16.16 -66.36 -1.25
CA ASN A 916 -16.40 -66.88 0.10
C ASN A 916 -17.84 -66.65 0.64
N LYS A 917 -18.68 -67.70 0.66
CA LYS A 917 -20.12 -67.68 1.08
C LYS A 917 -20.41 -67.18 2.51
N ASN A 918 -19.38 -66.90 3.32
CA ASN A 918 -19.47 -66.53 4.74
C ASN A 918 -19.31 -65.03 5.02
N GLU A 919 -18.95 -64.21 4.03
CA GLU A 919 -18.79 -62.78 4.25
C GLU A 919 -20.13 -62.07 4.46
N LYS A 920 -20.20 -61.30 5.54
CA LYS A 920 -21.38 -60.56 5.99
C LYS A 920 -21.19 -59.10 5.58
N GLY A 921 -22.16 -58.54 4.85
CA GLY A 921 -22.09 -57.17 4.37
C GLY A 921 -23.47 -56.61 4.02
N GLY A 922 -23.53 -55.34 3.63
CA GLY A 922 -24.73 -54.56 3.34
C GLY A 922 -24.40 -53.09 3.05
N LEU A 923 -25.43 -52.26 2.94
CA LEU A 923 -25.28 -50.80 2.85
C LEU A 923 -24.57 -50.25 4.10
N LEU A 924 -24.99 -50.70 5.29
CA LEU A 924 -24.34 -50.40 6.57
C LEU A 924 -23.94 -51.71 7.28
N ASN A 925 -22.69 -51.78 7.75
CA ASN A 925 -22.15 -52.86 8.58
C ASN A 925 -21.69 -52.32 9.93
N LEU A 926 -22.40 -52.67 11.00
CA LEU A 926 -22.14 -52.19 12.35
C LEU A 926 -21.67 -53.34 13.23
N LYS A 927 -20.46 -53.26 13.77
CA LYS A 927 -19.91 -54.22 14.74
C LYS A 927 -19.56 -53.49 16.03
N ASN A 928 -20.38 -53.68 17.07
CA ASN A 928 -20.21 -52.89 18.29
C ASN A 928 -20.72 -53.61 19.56
N LYS A 929 -20.02 -53.38 20.68
CA LYS A 929 -20.40 -53.88 22.02
C LYS A 929 -20.95 -52.78 22.93
N LYS A 930 -20.58 -51.50 22.73
CA LYS A 930 -20.82 -50.40 23.70
C LYS A 930 -21.48 -49.12 23.14
N VAL A 931 -21.69 -49.02 21.83
CA VAL A 931 -22.31 -47.85 21.16
C VAL A 931 -23.77 -48.14 20.85
N ARG A 932 -24.66 -47.24 21.27
CA ARG A 932 -26.08 -47.21 20.91
C ARG A 932 -26.23 -46.59 19.52
N PHE A 933 -26.93 -47.27 18.61
CA PHE A 933 -27.25 -46.75 17.28
C PHE A 933 -28.73 -46.37 17.19
N GLU A 934 -29.03 -45.23 16.58
CA GLU A 934 -30.39 -44.77 16.28
C GLU A 934 -30.51 -44.36 14.82
N ILE A 935 -31.60 -44.75 14.17
CA ILE A 935 -31.98 -44.31 12.83
C ILE A 935 -33.34 -43.65 12.94
N LEU A 936 -33.42 -42.37 12.57
CA LEU A 936 -34.58 -41.50 12.73
C LEU A 936 -34.93 -40.86 11.38
N ASN A 937 -36.21 -40.85 11.01
CA ASN A 937 -36.73 -40.16 9.82
C ASN A 937 -35.91 -40.36 8.52
N SER A 938 -35.26 -41.52 8.38
CA SER A 938 -34.35 -41.80 7.27
C SER A 938 -35.00 -42.70 6.23
N GLU A 939 -34.61 -42.54 4.97
CA GLU A 939 -35.25 -43.19 3.83
C GLU A 939 -34.29 -44.03 3.00
N TYR A 940 -34.80 -45.14 2.45
CA TYR A 940 -34.05 -46.07 1.60
C TYR A 940 -34.86 -46.35 0.34
N ARG A 941 -34.39 -45.87 -0.82
CA ARG A 941 -35.08 -45.90 -2.12
C ARG A 941 -34.20 -46.63 -3.16
N ASN A 942 -34.79 -47.49 -3.98
CA ASN A 942 -34.10 -48.18 -5.10
C ASN A 942 -32.75 -48.85 -4.75
N ILE A 943 -32.64 -49.42 -3.56
CA ILE A 943 -31.39 -50.03 -3.08
C ILE A 943 -31.20 -51.43 -3.66
N ALA A 944 -30.08 -51.65 -4.35
CA ALA A 944 -29.72 -52.93 -4.98
C ALA A 944 -28.52 -53.59 -4.28
N VAL A 945 -28.76 -54.18 -3.10
CA VAL A 945 -27.72 -54.88 -2.33
C VAL A 945 -27.69 -56.36 -2.70
N LYS A 946 -26.60 -56.84 -3.31
CA LYS A 946 -26.42 -58.27 -3.64
C LYS A 946 -25.87 -59.11 -2.47
N SER A 947 -25.65 -58.50 -1.30
CA SER A 947 -25.29 -59.22 -0.08
C SER A 947 -26.50 -59.90 0.56
N ARG A 948 -26.27 -60.66 1.65
CA ARG A 948 -27.37 -61.30 2.39
C ARG A 948 -28.31 -60.28 3.06
N ASN A 949 -27.83 -59.09 3.43
CA ASN A 949 -28.55 -58.13 4.28
C ASN A 949 -28.32 -56.68 3.82
N MET A 950 -29.37 -55.85 3.80
CA MET A 950 -29.22 -54.41 3.56
C MET A 950 -28.54 -53.69 4.72
N LEU A 951 -28.93 -54.03 5.96
CA LEU A 951 -28.32 -53.55 7.20
C LEU A 951 -27.85 -54.74 8.03
N TYR A 952 -26.58 -54.73 8.46
CA TYR A 952 -26.02 -55.76 9.33
C TYR A 952 -25.60 -55.18 10.68
N LEU A 953 -26.17 -55.71 11.77
CA LEU A 953 -25.88 -55.33 13.15
C LEU A 953 -25.31 -56.52 13.91
N ALA A 954 -24.09 -56.42 14.42
CA ALA A 954 -23.48 -57.39 15.33
C ALA A 954 -23.31 -56.80 16.73
N TRP A 955 -23.94 -57.43 17.73
CA TRP A 955 -23.78 -57.13 19.16
C TRP A 955 -22.95 -58.22 19.85
N GLY A 956 -22.06 -57.83 20.77
CA GLY A 956 -21.38 -58.76 21.68
C GLY A 956 -22.06 -58.80 23.04
N GLN A 957 -22.31 -59.99 23.60
CA GLN A 957 -22.90 -60.16 24.93
C GLN A 957 -21.86 -60.08 26.06
N SER A 958 -22.25 -59.44 27.16
CA SER A 958 -21.71 -59.68 28.50
C SER A 958 -22.74 -60.46 29.34
N ASN A 959 -22.36 -61.62 29.88
CA ASN A 959 -23.22 -62.42 30.76
C ASN A 959 -23.11 -61.95 32.21
N GLU A 960 -24.15 -61.32 32.77
CA GLU A 960 -24.21 -60.97 34.20
C GLU A 960 -25.34 -61.69 34.99
N LEU A 961 -26.14 -62.56 34.37
CA LEU A 961 -27.38 -63.06 35.01
C LEU A 961 -27.40 -64.54 35.44
N TYR A 962 -26.36 -65.35 35.19
CA TYR A 962 -26.34 -66.77 35.60
C TYR A 962 -25.00 -67.20 36.21
N THR A 963 -25.05 -67.77 37.41
CA THR A 963 -23.88 -68.20 38.22
C THR A 963 -23.25 -69.52 37.78
N ASN A 964 -23.81 -70.19 36.76
CA ASN A 964 -23.32 -71.49 36.27
C ASN A 964 -22.58 -71.41 34.91
N GLY A 965 -22.37 -70.21 34.37
CA GLY A 965 -21.66 -70.01 33.10
C GLY A 965 -22.36 -70.57 31.85
N SER A 966 -23.61 -71.03 31.96
CA SER A 966 -24.40 -71.50 30.81
C SER A 966 -25.11 -70.33 30.11
N ILE A 967 -25.10 -70.39 28.77
CA ILE A 967 -25.55 -69.32 27.89
C ILE A 967 -26.93 -69.69 27.32
N ILE A 968 -27.97 -68.89 27.59
CA ILE A 968 -29.32 -69.05 27.01
C ILE A 968 -29.80 -67.70 26.48
N PHE A 969 -30.39 -67.64 25.28
CA PHE A 969 -31.03 -66.42 24.72
C PHE A 969 -32.40 -66.67 24.09
N ASP A 970 -33.29 -65.69 24.30
CA ASP A 970 -34.67 -65.62 23.82
C ASP A 970 -34.81 -65.21 22.34
N ASN A 971 -35.97 -65.54 21.77
CA ASN A 971 -36.24 -65.66 20.33
C ASN A 971 -37.13 -64.51 19.80
N LEU A 972 -36.78 -63.91 18.65
CA LEU A 972 -37.71 -63.09 17.85
C LEU A 972 -37.36 -63.16 16.35
N TYR A 973 -38.36 -63.40 15.49
CA TYR A 973 -38.20 -63.74 14.07
C TYR A 973 -38.55 -62.58 13.09
N LYS A 974 -37.67 -62.41 12.09
CA LYS A 974 -37.82 -62.00 10.66
C LYS A 974 -38.86 -60.95 10.20
N TYR A 975 -38.34 -59.85 9.62
CA TYR A 975 -38.72 -59.34 8.29
C TYR A 975 -37.47 -58.81 7.56
N GLY A 976 -37.35 -59.07 6.26
CA GLY A 976 -36.11 -59.03 5.45
C GLY A 976 -35.41 -57.67 5.20
N LEU A 977 -35.55 -56.69 6.10
CA LEU A 977 -34.83 -55.40 6.01
C LEU A 977 -33.67 -55.29 7.02
N ILE A 978 -33.73 -56.04 8.12
CA ILE A 978 -32.75 -56.00 9.23
C ILE A 978 -32.42 -57.43 9.63
N PHE A 979 -31.14 -57.80 9.63
CA PHE A 979 -30.67 -59.09 10.16
C PHE A 979 -29.79 -58.85 11.39
N ILE A 980 -30.32 -59.23 12.55
CA ILE A 980 -29.60 -59.28 13.83
C ILE A 980 -29.11 -60.72 13.99
N ASN A 981 -27.79 -60.93 14.04
CA ASN A 981 -27.23 -62.27 14.11
C ASN A 981 -27.11 -62.76 15.57
N ASN A 982 -28.08 -63.53 16.04
CA ASN A 982 -27.91 -64.48 17.15
C ASN A 982 -27.69 -65.89 16.57
N LEU A 983 -26.51 -66.49 16.83
CA LEU A 983 -26.24 -67.88 16.48
C LEU A 983 -26.44 -68.77 17.71
N ASN A 984 -27.49 -69.58 17.69
CA ASN A 984 -27.77 -70.61 18.69
C ASN A 984 -27.06 -71.92 18.30
N LYS A 985 -26.08 -72.36 19.10
CA LYS A 985 -25.64 -73.76 19.13
C LYS A 985 -24.94 -74.08 20.45
N GLU A 986 -25.44 -75.07 21.19
CA GLU A 986 -24.69 -75.67 22.29
C GLU A 986 -23.56 -76.55 21.73
N ILE A 987 -22.45 -76.65 22.49
CA ILE A 987 -21.17 -77.26 22.09
C ILE A 987 -21.25 -78.77 21.75
N ASN A 988 -22.41 -79.43 21.85
CA ASN A 988 -22.50 -80.90 21.71
C ASN A 988 -23.53 -81.46 20.70
N ASP A 989 -24.21 -80.66 19.89
CA ASP A 989 -25.13 -81.23 18.87
C ASP A 989 -24.42 -81.50 17.54
N SER A 990 -24.37 -82.80 17.19
CA SER A 990 -23.81 -83.34 15.95
C SER A 990 -24.62 -82.98 14.70
N ILE A 991 -23.93 -83.08 13.55
CA ILE A 991 -24.13 -82.41 12.25
C ILE A 991 -25.57 -82.36 11.73
#